data_AF-A0A956ABL5-F1
#
_entry.id   AF-A0A956ABL5-F1
#
_cell.length_a   1.000
_cell.length_b   1.000
_cell.length_c   1.000
_cell.angle_alpha   90.00
_cell.angle_beta   90.00
_cell.angle_gamma   90.00
#
_symmetry.space_group_name_H-M   'P 1'
#
loop_
_entity.id
_entity.type
_entity.pdbx_description
1 polymer ?
#
loop_
_entity_poly.entity_id
_entity_poly.type
_entity_poly.pdbx_seq_one_letter_code
_entity_poly.pdbx_strand_id
1 'polypeptide(L)'
;MSQLLAIAFDAPASPAVTLLETRRAGHLTPRHFGWGMAWYPPQDKGAVVMKDPIAIQENAMTRLLRDWERFRSTIFICHLRGAAQRVSQEDTQPFGRYYAGREWVMAHNGQLRFDFAKSLKMPDDPMVEPLGHTDTEYLLCWLLGRLKEAQVRELSKLEPDELHAWFEEINAFGTLNLLLSDGQTMIDYQDASGFNPLYWTRRNPPHSELDWRNDEVELKLGAQDGNRTVFVVATEPLSASGWQRLAPGQMLVVRRGAIVFDSEPSGAPEAFVAVGRSDSQAVPERSNPLFDAEATPSYAASASPFLDAGADPPLATAGTQAALGQGGPTAPLAAHADGSAAPLASVPRPFEQVTGASVASSDAPSAVSSSELARQSQRRRAPQARQRDLEVEALLKVTHETIYRYREAVDRSEHLLRLRPVHDSGQHLLRHTLQIEPPSSQEHFEDVFGNAVVRLEPRGVYSEMRFVATSIVRVLPPGFVVSRWRRSTIPLDWMPWQRQMMSPYLLPPELPETQLRELFQFGMGFVDRQDFDLVAALQDLNRTIHRDFAYVQGATTLATTPFQVYATRRGVCQDFATLFITLSRLLGVPARYRVGYIYTGTDYLNRAQSDASHAWVEVYLPWAGWRGFDPTNGSLSGLDHVRVACGRNYVDATPTSGTIYRGGGGEVLEVSVQVERLDELPSDLGSSLF
;
A
#
# COMPACT_ATOMS: atom_id res chain seq x y z
N MET A 1 18.31 27.61 -18.93
CA MET A 1 17.80 28.34 -17.75
C MET A 1 16.88 27.37 -17.04
N SER A 2 16.63 27.55 -15.74
CA SER A 2 15.60 26.76 -15.07
C SER A 2 14.23 27.15 -15.61
N GLN A 3 13.31 26.19 -15.63
CA GLN A 3 11.98 26.34 -16.23
C GLN A 3 10.95 25.79 -15.24
N LEU A 4 9.87 26.53 -15.06
CA LEU A 4 8.75 26.15 -14.20
C LEU A 4 7.60 25.65 -15.08
N LEU A 5 6.88 24.65 -14.58
CA LEU A 5 5.62 24.17 -15.15
C LEU A 5 4.73 23.70 -14.00
N ALA A 6 3.50 24.17 -13.93
CA ALA A 6 2.49 23.59 -13.07
C ALA A 6 1.13 23.46 -13.78
N ILE A 7 0.36 22.47 -13.32
CA ILE A 7 -0.91 22.07 -13.93
C ILE A 7 -1.93 21.88 -12.80
N ALA A 8 -3.09 22.51 -12.92
CA ALA A 8 -4.20 22.37 -11.98
C ALA A 8 -5.50 21.95 -12.71
N PHE A 9 -6.16 20.92 -12.19
CA PHE A 9 -7.41 20.37 -12.72
C PHE A 9 -8.58 20.57 -11.75
N ASP A 10 -9.80 20.57 -12.26
CA ASP A 10 -11.04 20.57 -11.46
C ASP A 10 -11.26 19.28 -10.64
N ALA A 11 -10.82 18.16 -11.19
CA ALA A 11 -10.87 16.82 -10.60
C ALA A 11 -9.65 15.99 -11.06
N PRO A 12 -9.32 14.87 -10.39
CA PRO A 12 -8.09 14.13 -10.67
C PRO A 12 -7.99 13.62 -12.12
N ALA A 13 -6.96 14.08 -12.84
CA ALA A 13 -6.68 13.79 -14.25
C ALA A 13 -5.25 13.23 -14.42
N SER A 14 -4.98 12.60 -15.57
CA SER A 14 -3.68 11.96 -15.88
C SER A 14 -3.01 12.62 -17.10
N PRO A 15 -2.37 13.80 -16.97
CA PRO A 15 -1.54 14.36 -18.03
C PRO A 15 -0.29 13.50 -18.27
N ALA A 16 0.05 13.28 -19.54
CA ALA A 16 1.35 12.72 -19.92
C ALA A 16 2.34 13.88 -20.14
N VAL A 17 3.39 13.94 -19.31
CA VAL A 17 4.43 14.98 -19.36
C VAL A 17 5.73 14.36 -19.87
N THR A 18 6.11 14.68 -21.10
CA THR A 18 7.37 14.24 -21.71
C THR A 18 8.37 15.38 -21.74
N LEU A 19 9.55 15.17 -21.14
CA LEU A 19 10.69 16.06 -21.28
C LEU A 19 11.39 15.77 -22.62
N LEU A 20 11.64 16.82 -23.41
CA LEU A 20 12.21 16.75 -24.75
C LEU A 20 13.71 17.08 -24.75
N GLU A 21 14.46 16.47 -25.67
CA GLU A 21 15.86 16.80 -25.90
C GLU A 21 16.01 18.07 -26.75
N THR A 22 16.59 19.14 -26.20
CA THR A 22 16.95 20.31 -27.02
C THR A 22 18.21 20.02 -27.84
N ARG A 23 18.05 19.83 -29.15
CA ARG A 23 19.14 19.99 -30.12
C ARG A 23 19.51 21.46 -30.30
N ARG A 24 20.02 22.14 -29.26
CA ARG A 24 20.63 23.46 -29.46
C ARG A 24 21.95 23.28 -30.22
N ALA A 25 21.94 23.71 -31.47
CA ALA A 25 23.07 23.60 -32.37
C ALA A 25 24.30 24.32 -31.80
N GLY A 26 25.37 23.55 -31.59
CA GLY A 26 26.74 24.02 -31.37
C GLY A 26 26.94 25.13 -30.33
N HIS A 27 27.14 24.75 -29.07
CA HIS A 27 28.22 25.29 -28.21
C HIS A 27 28.57 24.25 -27.12
N LEU A 28 29.79 24.33 -26.58
CA LEU A 28 30.46 23.22 -25.89
C LEU A 28 30.01 22.98 -24.42
N THR A 29 30.30 21.77 -23.94
CA THR A 29 30.07 21.19 -22.59
C THR A 29 28.65 20.67 -22.28
N PRO A 30 28.50 19.38 -21.89
CA PRO A 30 27.24 18.86 -21.37
C PRO A 30 27.07 19.32 -19.92
N ARG A 31 26.31 20.40 -19.71
CA ARG A 31 25.85 20.75 -18.35
C ARG A 31 24.76 19.77 -17.93
N HIS A 32 24.93 19.14 -16.76
CA HIS A 32 23.87 18.38 -16.12
C HIS A 32 22.73 19.34 -15.77
N PHE A 33 21.51 18.95 -16.12
CA PHE A 33 20.30 19.74 -15.90
C PHE A 33 19.30 18.87 -15.18
N GLY A 34 19.33 18.90 -13.84
CA GLY A 34 18.43 18.11 -13.03
C GLY A 34 16.97 18.51 -13.24
N TRP A 35 16.05 17.59 -13.00
CA TRP A 35 14.62 17.87 -13.01
C TRP A 35 13.95 17.27 -11.79
N GLY A 36 12.79 17.80 -11.44
CA GLY A 36 11.89 17.17 -10.49
C GLY A 36 10.44 17.50 -10.79
N MET A 37 9.57 16.60 -10.36
CA MET A 37 8.12 16.70 -10.47
C MET A 37 7.48 16.25 -9.17
N ALA A 38 6.44 16.97 -8.76
CA ALA A 38 5.65 16.66 -7.59
C ALA A 38 4.16 16.69 -7.93
N TRP A 39 3.40 15.77 -7.33
CA TRP A 39 1.94 15.68 -7.48
C TRP A 39 1.30 15.10 -6.22
N TYR A 40 -0.01 15.26 -6.10
CA TYR A 40 -0.79 14.83 -4.95
C TYR A 40 -1.72 13.68 -5.36
N PRO A 41 -1.49 12.43 -4.91
CA PRO A 41 -2.38 11.32 -5.19
C PRO A 41 -3.83 11.61 -4.73
N PRO A 42 -4.86 11.03 -5.37
CA PRO A 42 -6.24 11.37 -5.06
C PRO A 42 -6.57 11.03 -3.61
N GLN A 43 -7.17 11.99 -2.89
CA GLN A 43 -7.52 11.89 -1.46
C GLN A 43 -6.34 11.91 -0.48
N ASP A 44 -5.09 11.94 -0.96
CA ASP A 44 -3.91 12.09 -0.11
C ASP A 44 -3.66 13.56 0.26
N LYS A 45 -2.94 13.78 1.36
CA LYS A 45 -2.38 15.07 1.79
C LYS A 45 -0.85 15.10 1.67
N GLY A 46 -0.20 13.96 1.47
CA GLY A 46 1.19 13.86 1.06
C GLY A 46 1.34 14.18 -0.43
N ALA A 47 2.52 14.68 -0.80
CA ALA A 47 2.94 14.78 -2.18
C ALA A 47 3.87 13.62 -2.50
N VAL A 48 3.84 13.11 -3.72
CA VAL A 48 4.96 12.32 -4.22
C VAL A 48 5.90 13.28 -4.93
N VAL A 49 7.13 13.40 -4.42
CA VAL A 49 8.17 14.26 -4.99
C VAL A 49 9.25 13.39 -5.64
N MET A 50 9.34 13.42 -6.97
CA MET A 50 10.29 12.68 -7.77
C MET A 50 11.36 13.64 -8.32
N LYS A 51 12.64 13.26 -8.21
CA LYS A 51 13.78 14.12 -8.54
C LYS A 51 14.92 13.33 -9.16
N ASP A 52 15.48 13.84 -10.24
CA ASP A 52 16.71 13.34 -10.85
C ASP A 52 17.75 14.48 -10.95
N PRO A 53 18.70 14.57 -10.00
CA PRO A 53 19.75 15.58 -10.03
C PRO A 53 20.75 15.37 -11.18
N ILE A 54 21.04 14.11 -11.51
CA ILE A 54 22.09 13.71 -12.45
C ILE A 54 21.55 13.46 -13.86
N ALA A 55 20.35 13.98 -14.18
CA ALA A 55 19.65 13.71 -15.43
C ALA A 55 20.55 13.93 -16.66
N ILE A 56 20.82 12.83 -17.36
CA ILE A 56 21.55 12.76 -18.62
C ILE A 56 20.63 11.99 -19.58
N GLN A 57 20.20 12.66 -20.66
CA GLN A 57 19.39 12.06 -21.73
C GLN A 57 18.08 11.44 -21.22
N GLU A 58 17.48 10.57 -22.04
CA GLU A 58 16.35 9.73 -21.67
C GLU A 58 16.82 8.52 -20.83
N ASN A 59 16.33 8.42 -19.60
CA ASN A 59 16.72 7.39 -18.63
C ASN A 59 15.48 6.70 -18.02
N ALA A 60 15.68 5.73 -17.13
CA ALA A 60 14.57 4.98 -16.53
C ALA A 60 13.55 5.89 -15.81
N MET A 61 14.01 7.00 -15.19
CA MET A 61 13.13 7.93 -14.49
C MET A 61 12.31 8.79 -15.45
N THR A 62 12.86 9.23 -16.59
CA THR A 62 12.09 9.95 -17.62
C THR A 62 11.23 9.04 -18.48
N ARG A 63 11.52 7.74 -18.57
CA ARG A 63 10.62 6.73 -19.18
C ARG A 63 9.41 6.42 -18.29
N LEU A 64 9.59 6.34 -16.97
CA LEU A 64 8.46 6.22 -16.04
C LEU A 64 7.43 7.34 -16.25
N LEU A 65 7.86 8.58 -16.50
CA LEU A 65 6.97 9.72 -16.84
C LEU A 65 6.15 9.54 -18.14
N ARG A 66 6.54 8.61 -19.04
CA ARG A 66 5.79 8.33 -20.28
C ARG A 66 4.77 7.21 -20.11
N ASP A 67 5.11 6.15 -19.37
CA ASP A 67 4.21 5.02 -19.09
C ASP A 67 3.19 5.34 -17.95
N TRP A 68 2.91 6.63 -17.76
CA TRP A 68 2.37 7.26 -16.54
C TRP A 68 0.84 7.28 -16.44
N GLU A 69 0.12 6.59 -17.31
CA GLU A 69 -1.34 6.73 -17.53
C GLU A 69 -2.26 6.53 -16.29
N ARG A 70 -1.70 6.12 -15.15
CA ARG A 70 -2.45 5.75 -13.93
C ARG A 70 -2.30 6.71 -12.74
N PHE A 71 -1.39 7.68 -12.77
CA PHE A 71 -1.23 8.65 -11.66
C PHE A 71 -2.15 9.86 -11.83
N ARG A 72 -3.38 9.75 -11.33
CA ARG A 72 -4.31 10.88 -11.30
C ARG A 72 -3.94 11.87 -10.20
N SER A 73 -3.93 13.17 -10.51
CA SER A 73 -3.80 14.25 -9.52
C SER A 73 -4.62 15.47 -9.93
N THR A 74 -4.97 16.33 -8.98
CA THR A 74 -5.52 17.67 -9.25
C THR A 74 -4.45 18.73 -9.43
N ILE A 75 -3.22 18.51 -8.94
CA ILE A 75 -2.11 19.48 -9.02
C ILE A 75 -0.81 18.76 -9.37
N PHE A 76 -0.04 19.33 -10.30
CA PHE A 76 1.33 18.94 -10.62
C PHE A 76 2.22 20.18 -10.56
N ILE A 77 3.41 20.08 -9.94
CA ILE A 77 4.45 21.11 -9.92
C ILE A 77 5.75 20.50 -10.43
N CYS A 78 6.34 21.09 -11.46
CA CYS A 78 7.55 20.64 -12.10
C CYS A 78 8.62 21.75 -12.06
N HIS A 79 9.83 21.38 -11.68
CA HIS A 79 11.02 22.21 -11.88
C HIS A 79 11.94 21.52 -12.87
N LEU A 80 12.08 22.13 -14.05
CA LEU A 80 12.73 21.55 -15.19
C LEU A 80 14.06 22.24 -15.45
N ARG A 81 15.08 21.43 -15.77
CA ARG A 81 16.43 21.88 -16.16
C ARG A 81 17.08 22.82 -15.12
N GLY A 82 17.00 22.41 -13.86
CA GLY A 82 17.65 23.04 -12.74
C GLY A 82 19.18 22.99 -12.85
N ALA A 83 19.82 24.15 -12.86
CA ALA A 83 21.25 24.26 -12.65
C ALA A 83 21.53 24.52 -11.16
N ALA A 84 21.26 23.53 -10.32
CA ALA A 84 21.74 23.56 -8.94
C ALA A 84 23.29 23.65 -8.95
N GLN A 85 23.87 24.51 -8.11
CA GLN A 85 25.33 24.67 -8.05
C GLN A 85 26.04 23.37 -7.64
N ARG A 86 25.31 22.47 -6.97
CA ARG A 86 25.71 21.12 -6.60
C ARG A 86 24.69 20.14 -7.18
N VAL A 87 25.19 19.03 -7.72
CA VAL A 87 24.34 17.98 -8.29
C VAL A 87 23.96 17.00 -7.18
N SER A 88 22.85 17.28 -6.49
CA SER A 88 22.44 16.56 -5.28
C SER A 88 20.90 16.46 -5.17
N GLN A 89 20.40 15.46 -4.43
CA GLN A 89 18.96 15.35 -4.13
C GLN A 89 18.47 16.46 -3.17
N GLU A 90 19.35 16.93 -2.27
CA GLU A 90 19.11 18.02 -1.31
C GLU A 90 19.02 19.40 -1.97
N ASP A 91 19.63 19.61 -3.15
CA ASP A 91 19.61 20.89 -3.87
C ASP A 91 18.72 20.86 -5.14
N THR A 92 18.08 19.73 -5.45
CA THR A 92 17.20 19.60 -6.63
C THR A 92 15.75 19.89 -6.27
N GLN A 93 15.12 20.80 -7.01
CA GLN A 93 13.70 21.18 -6.88
C GLN A 93 12.75 20.20 -7.60
N PRO A 94 11.44 20.19 -7.27
CA PRO A 94 10.76 20.98 -6.25
C PRO A 94 11.05 20.48 -4.82
N PHE A 95 10.85 21.32 -3.81
CA PHE A 95 11.02 20.93 -2.41
C PHE A 95 9.67 20.60 -1.78
N GLY A 96 9.61 19.45 -1.09
CA GLY A 96 8.48 19.04 -0.25
C GLY A 96 8.83 19.19 1.23
N ARG A 97 7.87 19.65 2.03
CA ARG A 97 7.97 19.70 3.51
C ARG A 97 6.61 19.47 4.15
N TYR A 98 6.59 18.72 5.26
CA TYR A 98 5.37 18.49 6.03
C TYR A 98 5.10 19.61 7.01
N TYR A 99 3.89 20.18 6.93
CA TYR A 99 3.40 21.13 7.93
C TYR A 99 1.87 21.02 8.05
N ALA A 100 1.36 21.20 9.28
CA ALA A 100 -0.06 21.11 9.64
C ALA A 100 -0.80 19.80 9.25
N GLY A 101 -0.08 18.71 8.93
CA GLY A 101 -0.66 17.42 8.51
C GLY A 101 -0.92 17.30 7.00
N ARG A 102 -0.18 18.07 6.20
CA ARG A 102 -0.13 18.02 4.73
C ARG A 102 1.28 18.31 4.24
N GLU A 103 1.57 17.96 3.00
CA GLU A 103 2.84 18.30 2.35
C GLU A 103 2.72 19.56 1.50
N TRP A 104 3.67 20.46 1.69
CA TRP A 104 3.79 21.71 0.98
C TRP A 104 4.90 21.58 -0.04
N VAL A 105 4.59 21.86 -1.30
CA VAL A 105 5.49 21.69 -2.44
C VAL A 105 5.77 23.05 -3.06
N MET A 106 7.05 23.36 -3.28
CA MET A 106 7.48 24.62 -3.88
C MET A 106 8.55 24.44 -4.96
N ALA A 107 8.42 25.22 -6.03
CA ALA A 107 9.46 25.43 -7.04
C ALA A 107 9.69 26.94 -7.24
N HIS A 108 10.93 27.32 -7.51
CA HIS A 108 11.39 28.70 -7.64
C HIS A 108 12.41 28.82 -8.77
N ASN A 109 12.25 29.86 -9.58
CA ASN A 109 13.13 30.16 -10.71
C ASN A 109 13.56 31.63 -10.64
N GLY A 110 14.70 31.83 -10.00
CA GLY A 110 15.27 33.11 -9.67
C GLY A 110 16.56 32.92 -8.88
N GLN A 111 17.06 34.01 -8.31
CA GLN A 111 18.19 33.97 -7.40
C GLN A 111 18.02 35.06 -6.35
N LEU A 112 17.93 34.66 -5.08
CA LEU A 112 17.91 35.57 -3.94
C LEU A 112 19.33 35.84 -3.46
N ARG A 113 19.58 37.04 -2.93
CA ARG A 113 20.82 37.37 -2.24
C ARG A 113 20.99 36.49 -1.01
N PHE A 114 22.21 35.98 -0.79
CA PHE A 114 22.53 35.04 0.29
C PHE A 114 22.22 35.53 1.72
N ASP A 115 22.06 36.85 1.92
CA ASP A 115 21.70 37.44 3.20
C ASP A 115 20.18 37.54 3.46
N PHE A 116 19.31 37.11 2.52
CA PHE A 116 17.85 37.15 2.71
C PHE A 116 17.39 36.37 3.95
N ALA A 117 17.86 35.13 4.14
CA ALA A 117 17.50 34.29 5.28
C ALA A 117 17.94 34.86 6.64
N LYS A 118 19.02 35.66 6.66
CA LYS A 118 19.45 36.39 7.86
C LYS A 118 18.61 37.66 8.09
N SER A 119 18.23 38.33 7.01
CA SER A 119 17.50 39.61 7.04
C SER A 119 16.02 39.42 7.39
N LEU A 120 15.39 38.39 6.83
CA LEU A 120 13.99 38.00 7.09
C LEU A 120 13.80 37.19 8.38
N LYS A 121 14.90 36.94 9.12
CA LYS A 121 14.98 36.12 10.35
C LYS A 121 14.31 34.75 10.21
N MET A 122 15.11 33.71 9.92
CA MET A 122 14.60 32.33 9.88
C MET A 122 13.80 31.96 11.14
N PRO A 123 12.76 31.12 11.01
CA PRO A 123 11.95 30.64 12.14
C PRO A 123 12.81 29.87 13.14
N ASP A 124 12.60 30.12 14.44
CA ASP A 124 13.25 29.38 15.52
C ASP A 124 12.48 28.08 15.81
N ASP A 125 12.41 27.21 14.79
CA ASP A 125 11.67 25.95 14.82
C ASP A 125 12.49 24.81 14.21
N PRO A 126 13.04 23.88 15.03
CA PRO A 126 13.86 22.78 14.54
C PRO A 126 13.09 21.76 13.68
N MET A 127 11.77 21.88 13.57
CA MET A 127 10.95 21.09 12.66
C MET A 127 10.94 21.63 11.21
N VAL A 128 11.47 22.84 10.97
CA VAL A 128 11.36 23.56 9.69
C VAL A 128 12.76 24.03 9.24
N GLU A 129 13.72 23.10 9.25
CA GLU A 129 15.09 23.36 8.81
C GLU A 129 15.31 22.97 7.33
N PRO A 130 16.12 23.76 6.57
CA PRO A 130 16.60 23.36 5.25
C PRO A 130 17.61 22.21 5.39
N LEU A 131 17.58 21.29 4.43
CA LEU A 131 18.50 20.13 4.34
C LEU A 131 19.63 20.42 3.36
N GLY A 132 19.31 21.08 2.25
CA GLY A 132 20.24 21.55 1.24
C GLY A 132 20.71 22.98 1.46
N HIS A 133 21.25 23.56 0.39
CA HIS A 133 22.02 24.80 0.41
C HIS A 133 21.43 25.86 -0.52
N THR A 134 20.27 25.57 -1.14
CA THR A 134 19.60 26.48 -2.06
C THR A 134 18.80 27.55 -1.31
N ASP A 135 18.85 28.78 -1.80
CA ASP A 135 17.96 29.87 -1.39
C ASP A 135 16.47 29.45 -1.38
N THR A 136 16.11 28.62 -2.33
CA THR A 136 14.76 28.09 -2.53
C THR A 136 14.28 27.22 -1.36
N GLU A 137 15.11 26.31 -0.85
CA GLU A 137 14.66 25.47 0.28
C GLU A 137 14.61 26.27 1.60
N TYR A 138 15.55 27.21 1.78
CA TYR A 138 15.50 28.18 2.88
C TYR A 138 14.23 29.03 2.83
N LEU A 139 13.82 29.46 1.62
CA LEU A 139 12.58 30.20 1.39
C LEU A 139 11.33 29.38 1.75
N LEU A 140 11.25 28.10 1.33
CA LEU A 140 10.14 27.22 1.73
C LEU A 140 10.08 27.08 3.26
N CYS A 141 11.23 26.91 3.91
CA CYS A 141 11.29 26.80 5.37
C CYS A 141 10.85 28.11 6.05
N TRP A 142 11.24 29.27 5.53
CA TRP A 142 10.78 30.56 6.04
C TRP A 142 9.26 30.73 5.89
N LEU A 143 8.70 30.44 4.71
CA LEU A 143 7.25 30.51 4.46
C LEU A 143 6.46 29.60 5.40
N LEU A 144 6.93 28.37 5.64
CA LEU A 144 6.29 27.44 6.57
C LEU A 144 6.33 27.92 8.02
N GLY A 145 7.40 28.61 8.43
CA GLY A 145 7.45 29.26 9.74
C GLY A 145 6.49 30.45 9.85
N ARG A 146 6.39 31.31 8.83
CA ARG A 146 5.42 32.42 8.79
C ARG A 146 3.98 31.90 8.86
N LEU A 147 3.67 30.84 8.11
CA LEU A 147 2.39 30.12 8.20
C LEU A 147 2.14 29.55 9.61
N LYS A 148 3.17 29.02 10.27
CA LYS A 148 3.10 28.51 11.65
C LYS A 148 2.85 29.62 12.68
N GLU A 149 3.53 30.75 12.55
CA GLU A 149 3.32 31.95 13.39
C GLU A 149 1.91 32.51 13.22
N ALA A 150 1.42 32.59 11.98
CA ALA A 150 0.05 32.99 11.63
C ALA A 150 -1.02 31.90 11.95
N GLN A 151 -0.60 30.72 12.43
CA GLN A 151 -1.45 29.55 12.69
C GLN A 151 -2.26 29.04 11.48
N VAL A 152 -1.85 29.41 10.26
CA VAL A 152 -2.49 29.04 9.00
C VAL A 152 -2.14 27.61 8.63
N ARG A 153 -3.13 26.72 8.62
CA ARG A 153 -2.93 25.28 8.38
C ARG A 153 -3.06 24.84 6.92
N GLU A 154 -3.56 25.72 6.05
CA GLU A 154 -3.88 25.45 4.64
C GLU A 154 -3.79 26.78 3.87
N LEU A 155 -3.34 26.78 2.61
CA LEU A 155 -3.38 27.96 1.73
C LEU A 155 -4.80 28.47 1.51
N SER A 156 -5.82 27.64 1.76
CA SER A 156 -7.22 28.03 1.71
C SER A 156 -7.65 29.00 2.83
N LYS A 157 -6.79 29.21 3.84
CA LYS A 157 -7.07 29.99 5.07
C LYS A 157 -6.16 31.21 5.27
N LEU A 158 -5.24 31.47 4.34
CA LEU A 158 -4.48 32.72 4.29
C LEU A 158 -5.21 33.69 3.36
N GLU A 159 -5.29 34.97 3.76
CA GLU A 159 -5.80 36.01 2.86
C GLU A 159 -4.79 36.22 1.72
N PRO A 160 -5.23 36.22 0.44
CA PRO A 160 -4.30 36.30 -0.69
C PRO A 160 -3.41 37.55 -0.67
N ASP A 161 -3.94 38.70 -0.23
CA ASP A 161 -3.19 39.95 -0.14
C ASP A 161 -2.05 39.87 0.92
N GLU A 162 -2.24 39.08 1.99
CA GLU A 162 -1.20 38.85 3.00
C GLU A 162 -0.07 37.97 2.43
N LEU A 163 -0.41 36.91 1.71
CA LEU A 163 0.57 36.07 1.02
C LEU A 163 1.33 36.84 -0.06
N HIS A 164 0.63 37.69 -0.82
CA HIS A 164 1.21 38.53 -1.85
C HIS A 164 2.23 39.51 -1.27
N ALA A 165 1.89 40.20 -0.17
CA ALA A 165 2.80 41.07 0.55
C ALA A 165 4.06 40.34 1.08
N TRP A 166 3.94 39.07 1.50
CA TRP A 166 5.12 38.26 1.86
C TRP A 166 6.01 37.98 0.64
N PHE A 167 5.42 37.70 -0.52
CA PHE A 167 6.20 37.51 -1.75
C PHE A 167 6.85 38.81 -2.24
N GLU A 168 6.20 39.97 -2.11
CA GLU A 168 6.83 41.27 -2.36
C GLU A 168 8.02 41.53 -1.42
N GLU A 169 7.87 41.22 -0.12
CA GLU A 169 8.94 41.31 0.90
C GLU A 169 10.15 40.45 0.49
N ILE A 170 9.93 39.22 0.01
CA ILE A 170 10.98 38.32 -0.48
C ILE A 170 11.58 38.82 -1.81
N ASN A 171 10.77 39.32 -2.74
CA ASN A 171 11.21 39.77 -4.06
C ASN A 171 12.16 40.97 -3.96
N ALA A 172 12.11 41.75 -2.87
CA ALA A 172 13.11 42.80 -2.60
C ALA A 172 14.56 42.28 -2.47
N PHE A 173 14.77 40.97 -2.29
CA PHE A 173 16.09 40.34 -2.13
C PHE A 173 16.68 39.75 -3.41
N GLY A 174 15.97 39.73 -4.54
CA GLY A 174 16.48 39.14 -5.77
C GLY A 174 15.40 38.94 -6.82
N THR A 175 15.56 37.94 -7.69
CA THR A 175 14.50 37.54 -8.62
C THR A 175 13.69 36.37 -8.07
N LEU A 176 12.36 36.40 -8.24
CA LEU A 176 11.44 35.46 -7.59
C LEU A 176 10.26 35.07 -8.50
N ASN A 177 10.42 34.06 -9.36
CA ASN A 177 9.26 33.35 -9.93
C ASN A 177 8.98 32.11 -9.11
N LEU A 178 7.75 31.92 -8.63
CA LEU A 178 7.45 30.92 -7.61
C LEU A 178 6.15 30.17 -7.90
N LEU A 179 6.21 28.85 -7.71
CA LEU A 179 5.06 27.93 -7.71
C LEU A 179 4.97 27.30 -6.33
N LEU A 180 3.80 27.36 -5.68
CA LEU A 180 3.57 26.79 -4.35
C LEU A 180 2.24 26.04 -4.32
N SER A 181 2.18 24.91 -3.63
CA SER A 181 0.93 24.19 -3.37
C SER A 181 0.92 23.49 -2.03
N ASP A 182 -0.29 23.32 -1.48
CA ASP A 182 -0.62 22.54 -0.29
C ASP A 182 -1.46 21.29 -0.62
N GLY A 183 -1.56 20.96 -1.91
CA GLY A 183 -2.38 19.89 -2.48
C GLY A 183 -3.82 20.28 -2.84
N GLN A 184 -4.30 21.45 -2.40
CA GLN A 184 -5.67 21.93 -2.68
C GLN A 184 -5.70 23.28 -3.39
N THR A 185 -4.76 24.15 -3.03
CA THR A 185 -4.51 25.44 -3.68
C THR A 185 -3.16 25.39 -4.38
N MET A 186 -3.08 26.04 -5.53
CA MET A 186 -1.84 26.35 -6.24
C MET A 186 -1.68 27.86 -6.27
N ILE A 187 -0.46 28.35 -6.08
CA ILE A 187 -0.10 29.76 -6.13
C ILE A 187 0.98 29.93 -7.18
N ASP A 188 0.77 30.86 -8.09
CA ASP A 188 1.69 31.19 -9.17
C ASP A 188 2.06 32.67 -9.05
N TYR A 189 3.33 32.96 -8.79
CA TYR A 189 3.83 34.33 -8.58
C TYR A 189 4.92 34.67 -9.60
N GLN A 190 4.74 35.79 -10.30
CA GLN A 190 5.68 36.35 -11.26
C GLN A 190 6.57 37.40 -10.60
N ASP A 191 7.87 37.29 -10.82
CA ASP A 191 8.87 38.26 -10.35
C ASP A 191 8.51 39.73 -10.69
N ALA A 192 8.68 40.62 -9.72
CA ALA A 192 8.37 42.05 -9.78
C ALA A 192 9.17 42.85 -10.84
N SER A 193 10.32 42.36 -11.28
CA SER A 193 11.07 42.95 -12.41
C SER A 193 10.67 42.37 -13.78
N GLY A 194 9.81 41.35 -13.79
CA GLY A 194 9.46 40.59 -14.98
C GLY A 194 10.55 39.60 -15.40
N PHE A 195 11.46 39.21 -14.48
CA PHE A 195 12.49 38.21 -14.74
C PHE A 195 11.87 36.90 -15.21
N ASN A 196 12.45 36.32 -16.27
CA ASN A 196 12.12 35.02 -16.86
C ASN A 196 10.60 34.68 -16.85
N PRO A 197 9.81 35.26 -17.77
CA PRO A 197 8.36 35.40 -17.60
C PRO A 197 7.62 34.08 -17.47
N LEU A 198 6.59 34.08 -16.63
CA LEU A 198 5.56 33.05 -16.56
C LEU A 198 4.41 33.37 -17.50
N TYR A 199 3.89 32.33 -18.14
CA TYR A 199 2.72 32.36 -18.99
C TYR A 199 1.73 31.33 -18.48
N TRP A 200 0.43 31.66 -18.52
CA TRP A 200 -0.62 30.73 -18.15
C TRP A 200 -1.65 30.55 -19.26
N THR A 201 -2.39 29.44 -19.18
CA THR A 201 -3.56 29.18 -20.01
C THR A 201 -4.60 28.39 -19.23
N ARG A 202 -5.86 28.53 -19.62
CA ARG A 202 -6.97 27.74 -19.09
C ARG A 202 -7.83 27.20 -20.23
N ARG A 203 -8.24 25.95 -20.14
CA ARG A 203 -9.23 25.33 -21.03
C ARG A 203 -10.39 24.83 -20.18
N ASN A 204 -11.59 25.16 -20.63
CA ASN A 204 -12.83 24.64 -20.07
C ASN A 204 -13.31 23.45 -20.91
N PRO A 205 -14.00 22.48 -20.32
CA PRO A 205 -14.60 21.39 -21.07
C PRO A 205 -15.84 21.87 -21.86
N PRO A 206 -16.24 21.15 -22.91
CA PRO A 206 -15.52 20.01 -23.49
C PRO A 206 -14.36 20.47 -24.39
N HIS A 207 -13.26 19.74 -24.37
CA HIS A 207 -12.21 19.84 -25.38
C HIS A 207 -11.84 18.45 -25.92
N SER A 208 -11.34 18.42 -27.16
CA SER A 208 -10.67 17.25 -27.71
C SER A 208 -9.36 16.98 -26.96
N GLU A 209 -8.61 15.97 -27.41
CA GLU A 209 -7.24 15.76 -26.93
C GLU A 209 -6.42 17.05 -27.07
N LEU A 210 -5.72 17.41 -26.00
CA LEU A 210 -4.82 18.55 -25.98
C LEU A 210 -3.40 18.03 -26.13
N ASP A 211 -2.72 18.46 -27.20
CA ASP A 211 -1.31 18.22 -27.44
C ASP A 211 -0.59 19.57 -27.45
N TRP A 212 0.14 19.84 -26.37
CA TRP A 212 0.84 21.09 -26.13
C TRP A 212 2.34 20.82 -26.06
N ARG A 213 3.14 21.57 -26.83
CA ARG A 213 4.56 21.29 -27.01
C ARG A 213 5.39 22.54 -27.31
N ASN A 214 6.53 22.65 -26.65
CA ASN A 214 7.62 23.56 -27.03
C ASN A 214 8.92 22.76 -27.29
N ASP A 215 10.08 23.42 -27.26
CA ASP A 215 11.39 22.80 -27.47
C ASP A 215 11.85 21.90 -26.29
N GLU A 216 11.21 21.98 -25.13
CA GLU A 216 11.67 21.38 -23.87
C GLU A 216 10.67 20.40 -23.23
N VAL A 217 9.37 20.57 -23.47
CA VAL A 217 8.28 19.77 -22.90
C VAL A 217 7.20 19.50 -23.94
N GLU A 218 6.66 18.28 -23.90
CA GLU A 218 5.38 17.90 -24.50
C GLU A 218 4.41 17.50 -23.36
N LEU A 219 3.23 18.11 -23.34
CA LEU A 219 2.14 17.89 -22.39
C LEU A 219 0.92 17.42 -23.17
N LYS A 220 0.52 16.17 -22.94
CA LYS A 220 -0.64 15.54 -23.58
C LYS A 220 -1.73 15.25 -22.57
N LEU A 221 -2.97 15.57 -22.94
CA LEU A 221 -4.19 15.23 -22.19
C LEU A 221 -5.13 14.47 -23.13
N GLY A 222 -5.28 13.17 -22.90
CA GLY A 222 -6.08 12.28 -23.74
C GLY A 222 -7.59 12.48 -23.57
N ALA A 223 -8.37 11.92 -24.50
CA ALA A 223 -9.82 12.13 -24.57
C ALA A 223 -10.59 11.80 -23.28
N GLN A 224 -10.08 10.89 -22.44
CA GLN A 224 -10.65 10.53 -21.14
C GLN A 224 -10.77 11.70 -20.15
N ASP A 225 -9.91 12.72 -20.28
CA ASP A 225 -9.91 13.92 -19.45
C ASP A 225 -10.37 15.17 -20.25
N GLY A 226 -10.94 14.98 -21.45
CA GLY A 226 -11.54 16.05 -22.27
C GLY A 226 -12.74 16.80 -21.64
N ASN A 227 -13.29 16.23 -20.56
CA ASN A 227 -14.36 16.81 -19.74
C ASN A 227 -13.84 17.45 -18.43
N ARG A 228 -12.56 17.83 -18.37
CA ARG A 228 -11.93 18.52 -17.22
C ARG A 228 -11.67 19.99 -17.55
N THR A 229 -11.83 20.88 -16.60
CA THR A 229 -11.10 22.15 -16.66
C THR A 229 -9.63 21.87 -16.37
N VAL A 230 -8.74 22.39 -17.21
CA VAL A 230 -7.30 22.43 -16.98
C VAL A 230 -6.79 23.87 -17.00
N PHE A 231 -6.01 24.23 -15.98
CA PHE A 231 -5.18 25.42 -15.92
C PHE A 231 -3.72 24.98 -15.97
N VAL A 232 -2.88 25.68 -16.74
CA VAL A 232 -1.43 25.43 -16.83
C VAL A 232 -0.69 26.75 -16.71
N VAL A 233 0.40 26.77 -15.96
CA VAL A 233 1.39 27.85 -15.96
C VAL A 233 2.75 27.29 -16.36
N ALA A 234 3.52 28.02 -17.16
CA ALA A 234 4.85 27.61 -17.63
C ALA A 234 5.75 28.82 -17.90
N THR A 235 7.07 28.66 -17.75
CA THR A 235 8.07 29.68 -18.12
C THR A 235 8.14 29.95 -19.64
N GLU A 236 7.74 28.99 -20.46
CA GLU A 236 7.58 29.18 -21.91
C GLU A 236 6.22 28.64 -22.38
N PRO A 237 5.49 29.33 -23.27
CA PRO A 237 4.22 28.85 -23.81
C PRO A 237 4.39 27.51 -24.54
N LEU A 238 3.51 26.54 -24.26
CA LEU A 238 3.50 25.25 -24.94
C LEU A 238 2.65 25.25 -26.23
N SER A 239 2.20 26.41 -26.70
CA SER A 239 1.58 26.58 -28.02
C SER A 239 1.69 28.01 -28.52
N ALA A 240 1.71 28.20 -29.85
CA ALA A 240 1.90 29.51 -30.49
C ALA A 240 0.77 30.53 -30.22
N SER A 241 -0.36 30.11 -29.66
CA SER A 241 -1.49 30.98 -29.30
C SER A 241 -2.23 30.46 -28.07
N GLY A 242 -3.07 31.33 -27.49
CA GLY A 242 -3.96 30.98 -26.39
C GLY A 242 -3.27 30.88 -25.02
N TRP A 243 -2.14 31.56 -24.82
CA TRP A 243 -1.45 31.77 -23.54
C TRP A 243 -1.42 33.25 -23.20
N GLN A 244 -1.47 33.58 -21.91
CA GLN A 244 -1.37 34.93 -21.38
C GLN A 244 -0.11 35.05 -20.52
N ARG A 245 0.59 36.18 -20.58
CA ARG A 245 1.78 36.43 -19.77
C ARG A 245 1.36 37.03 -18.43
N LEU A 246 1.94 36.58 -17.32
CA LEU A 246 1.78 37.26 -16.04
C LEU A 246 2.49 38.62 -16.05
N ALA A 247 1.84 39.64 -15.49
CA ALA A 247 2.42 40.95 -15.26
C ALA A 247 3.51 40.87 -14.17
N PRO A 248 4.54 41.74 -14.20
CA PRO A 248 5.55 41.79 -13.14
C PRO A 248 4.90 41.98 -11.75
N GLY A 249 5.20 41.09 -10.80
CA GLY A 249 4.62 41.12 -9.45
C GLY A 249 3.23 40.48 -9.32
N GLN A 250 2.63 39.99 -10.42
CA GLN A 250 1.31 39.36 -10.39
C GLN A 250 1.31 38.02 -9.66
N MET A 251 0.34 37.83 -8.77
CA MET A 251 0.04 36.56 -8.12
C MET A 251 -1.33 36.03 -8.56
N LEU A 252 -1.37 34.78 -9.01
CA LEU A 252 -2.61 34.01 -9.17
C LEU A 252 -2.76 32.98 -8.05
N VAL A 253 -3.98 32.82 -7.57
CA VAL A 253 -4.38 31.71 -6.69
C VAL A 253 -5.34 30.83 -7.46
N VAL A 254 -5.01 29.56 -7.62
CA VAL A 254 -5.79 28.59 -8.39
C VAL A 254 -6.28 27.47 -7.49
N ARG A 255 -7.58 27.18 -7.53
CA ARG A 255 -8.21 26.04 -6.83
C ARG A 255 -9.10 25.30 -7.81
N ARG A 256 -8.95 23.98 -7.92
CA ARG A 256 -9.72 23.13 -8.86
C ARG A 256 -9.74 23.68 -10.30
N GLY A 257 -8.57 24.06 -10.82
CA GLY A 257 -8.42 24.62 -12.17
C GLY A 257 -9.11 25.97 -12.41
N ALA A 258 -9.64 26.64 -11.37
CA ALA A 258 -10.22 27.98 -11.44
C ALA A 258 -9.33 28.99 -10.71
N ILE A 259 -9.12 30.16 -11.31
CA ILE A 259 -8.47 31.30 -10.65
C ILE A 259 -9.49 31.84 -9.63
N VAL A 260 -9.11 31.87 -8.35
CA VAL A 260 -9.93 32.36 -7.24
C VAL A 260 -9.44 33.70 -6.67
N PHE A 261 -8.22 34.11 -7.02
CA PHE A 261 -7.68 35.44 -6.79
C PHE A 261 -6.65 35.75 -7.88
N ASP A 262 -6.58 37.03 -8.26
CA ASP A 262 -5.64 37.62 -9.19
C ASP A 262 -5.28 39.01 -8.67
N SER A 263 -4.01 39.28 -8.39
CA SER A 263 -3.56 40.58 -7.89
C SER A 263 -3.56 41.68 -8.96
N GLU A 264 -3.59 41.31 -10.25
CA GLU A 264 -3.64 42.23 -11.40
C GLU A 264 -4.77 41.84 -12.36
N PRO A 265 -6.05 42.05 -11.97
CA PRO A 265 -7.23 41.62 -12.73
C PRO A 265 -7.41 42.36 -14.08
N SER A 266 -6.49 43.25 -14.43
CA SER A 266 -6.51 44.12 -15.62
C SER A 266 -6.31 43.38 -16.96
N GLY A 267 -6.06 42.06 -16.94
CA GLY A 267 -5.84 41.21 -18.12
C GLY A 267 -6.96 40.23 -18.50
N ALA A 268 -8.06 40.16 -17.74
CA ALA A 268 -9.11 39.16 -17.98
C ALA A 268 -9.96 39.45 -19.25
N PRO A 269 -10.10 38.49 -20.20
CA PRO A 269 -10.96 38.69 -21.37
C PRO A 269 -12.45 38.60 -21.01
N GLU A 270 -13.28 39.33 -21.75
CA GLU A 270 -14.73 39.39 -21.60
C GLU A 270 -15.40 38.00 -21.77
N ALA A 271 -15.91 37.43 -20.67
CA ALA A 271 -17.22 36.76 -20.57
C ALA A 271 -17.39 36.05 -19.20
N PHE A 272 -17.47 36.81 -18.11
CA PHE A 272 -18.03 36.30 -16.86
C PHE A 272 -19.55 36.17 -17.00
N VAL A 273 -20.02 35.05 -17.54
CA VAL A 273 -21.44 34.66 -17.51
C VAL A 273 -21.56 33.37 -16.72
N ALA A 274 -22.13 33.48 -15.51
CA ALA A 274 -22.62 32.31 -14.81
C ALA A 274 -23.71 31.65 -15.65
N VAL A 275 -23.57 30.36 -15.97
CA VAL A 275 -24.60 29.59 -16.71
C VAL A 275 -25.77 29.29 -15.77
N GLY A 276 -26.57 30.32 -15.50
CA GLY A 276 -27.93 30.20 -15.00
C GLY A 276 -28.88 30.08 -16.17
N ARG A 277 -29.30 28.85 -16.48
CA ARG A 277 -30.39 28.48 -17.41
C ARG A 277 -30.30 29.05 -18.85
N SER A 278 -29.90 28.20 -19.79
CA SER A 278 -30.28 28.36 -21.20
C SER A 278 -31.52 27.53 -21.51
N ASP A 279 -32.65 28.17 -21.79
CA ASP A 279 -33.76 27.50 -22.47
C ASP A 279 -33.47 27.38 -23.98
N SER A 280 -33.60 26.15 -24.47
CA SER A 280 -33.94 25.73 -25.84
C SER A 280 -33.52 26.59 -27.07
N GLN A 281 -32.64 26.01 -27.89
CA GLN A 281 -32.86 25.94 -29.34
C GLN A 281 -32.85 24.43 -29.71
N ALA A 282 -34.03 23.86 -30.01
CA ALA A 282 -34.62 23.80 -31.35
C ALA A 282 -34.02 22.68 -32.23
N VAL A 283 -34.39 21.44 -31.92
CA VAL A 283 -34.38 20.31 -32.86
C VAL A 283 -35.62 20.45 -33.76
N PRO A 284 -35.56 20.19 -35.09
CA PRO A 284 -36.72 20.36 -35.96
C PRO A 284 -37.78 19.29 -35.67
N GLU A 285 -38.96 19.73 -35.18
CA GLU A 285 -40.10 18.84 -34.95
C GLU A 285 -40.68 18.28 -36.25
N ARG A 286 -41.02 16.98 -36.21
CA ARG A 286 -42.08 16.43 -37.06
C ARG A 286 -43.39 16.49 -36.29
N SER A 287 -44.43 17.00 -36.94
CA SER A 287 -45.82 17.09 -36.48
C SER A 287 -46.35 15.82 -35.79
N ASN A 288 -46.98 15.93 -34.61
CA ASN A 288 -48.46 16.04 -34.46
C ASN A 288 -48.86 16.27 -32.97
N PRO A 289 -50.14 16.59 -32.63
CA PRO A 289 -50.46 17.52 -31.53
C PRO A 289 -51.06 16.85 -30.28
N LEU A 290 -51.16 17.62 -29.16
CA LEU A 290 -52.42 17.89 -28.40
C LEU A 290 -52.17 18.57 -27.02
N PHE A 291 -52.78 19.75 -26.84
CA PHE A 291 -53.17 20.46 -25.60
C PHE A 291 -52.15 21.16 -24.67
N ASP A 292 -52.62 22.30 -24.14
CA ASP A 292 -51.91 23.36 -23.41
C ASP A 292 -52.00 23.27 -21.86
N ALA A 293 -51.14 24.01 -21.14
CA ALA A 293 -51.52 25.16 -20.28
C ALA A 293 -50.63 25.43 -19.02
N GLU A 294 -50.12 26.68 -18.96
CA GLU A 294 -49.99 27.57 -17.78
C GLU A 294 -49.04 27.32 -16.57
N ALA A 295 -47.94 28.10 -16.58
CA ALA A 295 -47.54 29.17 -15.61
C ALA A 295 -47.01 28.89 -14.17
N THR A 296 -45.86 29.53 -13.89
CA THR A 296 -45.14 29.79 -12.62
C THR A 296 -45.62 31.09 -11.91
N PRO A 297 -45.35 31.35 -10.59
CA PRO A 297 -44.06 31.85 -10.04
C PRO A 297 -43.66 31.27 -8.64
N SER A 298 -42.38 31.03 -8.29
CA SER A 298 -41.27 31.95 -7.91
C SER A 298 -41.27 32.46 -6.45
N TYR A 299 -40.12 32.40 -5.77
CA TYR A 299 -39.80 33.12 -4.52
C TYR A 299 -38.30 33.39 -4.40
N ALA A 300 -37.92 34.50 -3.78
CA ALA A 300 -36.53 34.98 -3.64
C ALA A 300 -35.99 34.87 -2.19
N ALA A 301 -34.67 35.02 -2.04
CA ALA A 301 -33.93 34.80 -0.80
C ALA A 301 -33.72 36.08 0.05
N SER A 302 -33.38 35.90 1.34
CA SER A 302 -32.65 36.87 2.17
C SER A 302 -31.90 36.16 3.31
N ALA A 303 -30.91 36.80 3.94
CA ALA A 303 -29.80 36.11 4.62
C ALA A 303 -29.57 36.52 6.10
N SER A 304 -29.02 35.59 6.89
CA SER A 304 -28.06 35.79 8.03
C SER A 304 -28.52 36.60 9.27
N PRO A 305 -27.76 36.68 10.40
CA PRO A 305 -26.63 35.84 10.90
C PRO A 305 -26.65 35.44 12.42
N PHE A 306 -25.71 34.56 12.81
CA PHE A 306 -24.90 34.46 14.07
C PHE A 306 -25.46 34.24 15.51
N LEU A 307 -24.69 33.39 16.24
CA LEU A 307 -24.36 33.32 17.69
C LEU A 307 -25.18 32.47 18.72
N ASP A 308 -24.58 31.31 19.04
CA ASP A 308 -24.09 30.87 20.38
C ASP A 308 -24.97 30.06 21.38
N ALA A 309 -24.24 29.21 22.13
CA ALA A 309 -24.54 28.53 23.41
C ALA A 309 -25.66 27.46 23.54
N GLY A 310 -25.24 26.20 23.74
CA GLY A 310 -25.59 25.47 24.98
C GLY A 310 -26.61 24.31 24.97
N ALA A 311 -26.17 23.17 25.54
CA ALA A 311 -26.94 22.11 26.23
C ALA A 311 -27.82 21.10 25.44
N ASP A 312 -27.49 19.81 25.62
CA ASP A 312 -28.43 18.65 25.64
C ASP A 312 -29.39 18.76 26.87
N PRO A 313 -30.49 17.97 27.04
CA PRO A 313 -31.01 16.80 26.27
C PRO A 313 -32.55 16.97 25.99
N PRO A 314 -33.45 15.94 25.92
CA PRO A 314 -33.34 14.47 25.76
C PRO A 314 -34.26 13.87 24.65
N LEU A 315 -34.30 12.52 24.61
CA LEU A 315 -35.10 11.67 23.72
C LEU A 315 -36.62 12.00 23.67
N ALA A 316 -37.23 11.78 22.50
CA ALA A 316 -38.62 11.34 22.37
C ALA A 316 -38.81 10.36 21.20
N THR A 317 -39.49 9.24 21.46
CA THR A 317 -39.85 8.21 20.48
C THR A 317 -41.15 8.54 19.74
N ALA A 318 -41.20 8.37 18.42
CA ALA A 318 -42.44 8.13 17.69
C ALA A 318 -42.16 7.30 16.43
N GLY A 319 -42.81 6.14 16.30
CA GLY A 319 -42.74 5.31 15.09
C GLY A 319 -43.93 5.56 14.16
N THR A 320 -43.84 5.13 12.91
CA THR A 320 -45.01 4.93 12.05
C THR A 320 -44.78 3.74 11.12
N GLN A 321 -45.73 2.81 11.09
CA GLN A 321 -45.76 1.67 10.16
C GLN A 321 -46.63 1.98 8.94
N ALA A 322 -46.19 1.53 7.76
CA ALA A 322 -47.03 1.07 6.62
C ALA A 322 -46.06 0.49 5.56
N ALA A 323 -46.13 -0.80 5.16
CA ALA A 323 -47.10 -1.42 4.24
C ALA A 323 -46.95 -0.90 2.79
N LEU A 324 -46.88 -1.70 1.70
CA LEU A 324 -47.05 -3.14 1.43
C LEU A 324 -46.37 -3.49 0.07
N GLY A 325 -46.17 -4.78 -0.26
CA GLY A 325 -45.83 -5.20 -1.63
C GLY A 325 -45.19 -6.61 -1.74
N GLN A 326 -45.98 -7.64 -2.06
CA GLN A 326 -45.52 -9.03 -2.17
C GLN A 326 -45.32 -9.50 -3.62
N GLY A 327 -44.54 -10.58 -3.82
CA GLY A 327 -44.48 -11.33 -5.07
C GLY A 327 -43.55 -12.55 -5.03
N GLY A 328 -44.01 -13.68 -4.46
CA GLY A 328 -43.32 -14.99 -4.52
C GLY A 328 -43.95 -15.94 -5.56
N PRO A 329 -43.30 -17.07 -5.87
CA PRO A 329 -43.83 -18.39 -5.45
C PRO A 329 -42.72 -19.38 -4.95
N THR A 330 -42.79 -19.91 -3.71
CA THR A 330 -43.24 -21.27 -3.30
C THR A 330 -42.49 -22.47 -3.95
N ALA A 331 -41.60 -23.21 -3.25
CA ALA A 331 -41.80 -24.31 -2.25
C ALA A 331 -41.54 -25.72 -2.87
N PRO A 332 -41.38 -26.87 -2.14
CA PRO A 332 -41.30 -27.15 -0.68
C PRO A 332 -39.90 -27.68 -0.24
N LEU A 333 -39.45 -27.72 1.03
CA LEU A 333 -39.99 -28.13 2.35
C LEU A 333 -39.83 -29.63 2.71
N ALA A 334 -38.92 -29.93 3.64
CA ALA A 334 -38.88 -31.12 4.50
C ALA A 334 -38.35 -30.69 5.88
N ALA A 335 -38.89 -31.23 6.97
CA ALA A 335 -38.71 -30.71 8.34
C ALA A 335 -38.19 -31.77 9.31
N HIS A 336 -37.54 -31.35 10.41
CA HIS A 336 -37.78 -31.88 11.76
C HIS A 336 -37.25 -30.90 12.83
N ALA A 337 -37.90 -30.91 14.01
CA ALA A 337 -37.58 -30.12 15.20
C ALA A 337 -36.38 -30.73 15.99
N ASP A 338 -35.80 -30.19 17.06
CA ASP A 338 -36.36 -29.42 18.19
C ASP A 338 -35.42 -28.31 18.70
N GLY A 339 -35.95 -27.39 19.52
CA GLY A 339 -35.24 -26.19 19.97
C GLY A 339 -34.80 -26.18 21.44
N SER A 340 -33.89 -25.24 21.76
CA SER A 340 -33.65 -24.72 23.12
C SER A 340 -32.88 -23.41 23.00
N ALA A 341 -33.39 -22.32 23.60
CA ALA A 341 -32.78 -20.99 23.55
C ALA A 341 -32.26 -20.57 24.94
N ALA A 342 -31.00 -20.13 25.00
CA ALA A 342 -30.39 -19.47 26.16
C ALA A 342 -29.29 -18.49 25.68
N PRO A 343 -28.91 -17.46 26.46
CA PRO A 343 -28.67 -16.13 25.88
C PRO A 343 -27.20 -15.73 25.62
N LEU A 344 -27.07 -14.61 24.90
CA LEU A 344 -25.83 -13.89 24.58
C LEU A 344 -25.01 -13.55 25.84
N ALA A 345 -23.73 -13.89 25.83
CA ALA A 345 -22.78 -13.56 26.89
C ALA A 345 -22.13 -12.17 26.67
N SER A 346 -21.99 -11.43 27.78
CA SER A 346 -21.49 -10.05 27.84
C SER A 346 -19.96 -9.94 27.81
N VAL A 347 -19.46 -8.82 27.28
CA VAL A 347 -18.04 -8.41 27.29
C VAL A 347 -17.52 -8.20 28.72
N PRO A 348 -16.34 -8.74 29.09
CA PRO A 348 -15.69 -8.43 30.36
C PRO A 348 -14.73 -7.23 30.27
N ARG A 349 -14.63 -6.46 31.35
CA ARG A 349 -13.62 -5.42 31.61
C ARG A 349 -12.70 -5.86 32.79
N PRO A 350 -11.53 -5.22 33.00
CA PRO A 350 -10.37 -5.89 33.63
C PRO A 350 -10.42 -5.98 35.16
N PHE A 351 -9.58 -6.88 35.68
CA PHE A 351 -9.42 -7.20 37.11
C PHE A 351 -8.67 -6.11 37.90
N GLU A 352 -9.17 -5.80 39.10
CA GLU A 352 -8.41 -5.14 40.16
C GLU A 352 -7.79 -6.18 41.12
N GLN A 353 -6.63 -5.84 41.68
CA GLN A 353 -6.00 -6.60 42.77
C GLN A 353 -6.67 -6.27 44.11
N VAL A 354 -6.93 -7.30 44.94
CA VAL A 354 -7.17 -7.11 46.38
C VAL A 354 -6.26 -8.04 47.16
N THR A 355 -5.62 -7.48 48.18
CA THR A 355 -4.62 -8.11 49.04
C THR A 355 -5.23 -8.68 50.32
N GLY A 356 -4.74 -9.87 50.71
CA GLY A 356 -4.50 -10.29 52.11
C GLY A 356 -5.65 -10.33 53.13
N ALA A 357 -5.92 -11.53 53.66
CA ALA A 357 -6.19 -11.74 55.09
C ALA A 357 -5.81 -13.17 55.51
N SER A 358 -5.39 -13.35 56.76
CA SER A 358 -4.76 -14.56 57.31
C SER A 358 -5.69 -15.38 58.21
N VAL A 359 -5.44 -16.68 58.31
CA VAL A 359 -5.79 -17.52 59.48
C VAL A 359 -4.65 -18.53 59.74
N ALA A 360 -4.15 -18.58 60.97
CA ALA A 360 -3.23 -19.62 61.48
C ALA A 360 -4.06 -20.69 62.23
N SER A 361 -3.60 -21.90 62.62
CA SER A 361 -2.28 -22.55 62.75
C SER A 361 -2.49 -24.09 62.57
N SER A 362 -1.67 -25.08 62.94
CA SER A 362 -0.47 -25.19 63.80
C SER A 362 0.40 -26.44 63.43
N ASP A 363 1.20 -26.93 64.39
CA ASP A 363 1.73 -28.29 64.57
C ASP A 363 2.66 -28.93 63.51
N ALA A 364 3.96 -28.69 63.72
CA ALA A 364 5.02 -29.63 63.35
C ALA A 364 5.33 -30.56 64.54
N PRO A 365 5.96 -31.74 64.31
CA PRO A 365 7.37 -31.81 64.71
C PRO A 365 8.30 -32.66 63.83
N SER A 366 9.58 -32.27 63.86
CA SER A 366 10.81 -33.07 63.75
C SER A 366 11.08 -33.96 62.52
N ALA A 367 12.27 -33.78 61.95
CA ALA A 367 12.83 -34.56 60.85
C ALA A 367 13.27 -35.98 61.23
N VAL A 368 13.18 -36.91 60.27
CA VAL A 368 13.92 -38.19 60.26
C VAL A 368 14.58 -38.37 58.89
N SER A 369 15.73 -39.03 58.88
CA SER A 369 16.72 -39.01 57.79
C SER A 369 16.31 -39.76 56.51
N SER A 370 16.77 -39.21 55.40
CA SER A 370 16.94 -39.87 54.10
C SER A 370 17.70 -41.21 54.18
N SER A 371 17.07 -42.33 53.78
CA SER A 371 17.76 -43.45 53.10
C SER A 371 16.86 -44.63 52.66
N GLU A 372 15.69 -44.86 53.27
CA GLU A 372 15.00 -46.17 53.12
C GLU A 372 13.81 -46.24 52.14
N LEU A 373 13.30 -45.13 51.60
CA LEU A 373 12.31 -45.15 50.51
C LEU A 373 12.88 -45.57 49.13
N ALA A 374 14.17 -45.92 49.07
CA ALA A 374 14.93 -46.12 47.83
C ALA A 374 14.88 -47.54 47.22
N ARG A 375 14.06 -48.48 47.73
CA ARG A 375 14.19 -49.92 47.34
C ARG A 375 12.92 -50.71 46.99
N GLN A 376 11.72 -50.11 46.87
CA GLN A 376 10.48 -50.86 46.54
C GLN A 376 9.62 -50.30 45.38
N SER A 377 10.25 -49.69 44.36
CA SER A 377 9.55 -49.31 43.11
C SER A 377 10.26 -49.75 41.80
N GLN A 378 11.29 -50.58 41.89
CA GLN A 378 12.01 -51.11 40.73
C GLN A 378 11.31 -52.34 40.12
N ARG A 379 10.29 -52.14 39.27
CA ARG A 379 9.91 -53.04 38.13
C ARG A 379 8.71 -52.55 37.30
N ARG A 380 8.76 -51.30 36.83
CA ARG A 380 8.11 -50.93 35.56
C ARG A 380 9.16 -50.26 34.67
N ARG A 381 9.41 -50.83 33.48
CA ARG A 381 10.25 -50.18 32.46
C ARG A 381 9.60 -48.84 32.14
N ALA A 382 10.31 -47.74 32.37
CA ALA A 382 9.97 -46.49 31.73
C ALA A 382 9.93 -46.73 30.21
N PRO A 383 8.99 -46.14 29.46
CA PRO A 383 9.13 -46.09 28.02
C PRO A 383 10.47 -45.43 27.73
N GLN A 384 11.33 -46.12 26.98
CA GLN A 384 12.54 -45.49 26.48
C GLN A 384 12.08 -44.30 25.66
N ALA A 385 12.29 -43.10 26.19
CA ALA A 385 12.34 -41.91 25.37
C ALA A 385 13.40 -42.21 24.32
N ARG A 386 12.97 -42.53 23.09
CA ARG A 386 13.85 -42.56 21.94
C ARG A 386 14.38 -41.15 21.87
N GLN A 387 15.60 -41.00 22.37
CA GLN A 387 16.49 -39.91 22.06
C GLN A 387 16.52 -39.88 20.54
N ARG A 388 15.69 -39.01 19.94
CA ARG A 388 15.71 -38.81 18.50
C ARG A 388 17.14 -38.38 18.22
N ASP A 389 17.86 -39.19 17.46
CA ASP A 389 19.14 -38.77 16.93
C ASP A 389 18.92 -37.40 16.29
N LEU A 390 19.88 -36.49 16.48
CA LEU A 390 19.78 -35.14 15.94
C LEU A 390 19.87 -35.25 14.42
N GLU A 391 18.72 -35.45 13.77
CA GLU A 391 18.60 -35.58 12.32
C GLU A 391 19.19 -34.32 11.69
N VAL A 392 20.36 -34.48 11.07
CA VAL A 392 21.16 -33.37 10.52
C VAL A 392 20.55 -32.85 9.21
N GLU A 393 19.65 -33.62 8.59
CA GLU A 393 18.85 -33.29 7.42
C GLU A 393 17.60 -34.17 7.35
N ALA A 394 16.61 -33.77 6.57
CA ALA A 394 15.50 -34.62 6.16
C ALA A 394 15.42 -34.70 4.64
N LEU A 395 15.38 -35.92 4.10
CA LEU A 395 15.14 -36.19 2.69
C LEU A 395 13.64 -36.48 2.50
N LEU A 396 12.97 -35.62 1.73
CA LEU A 396 11.53 -35.69 1.50
C LEU A 396 11.25 -35.80 -0.01
N LYS A 397 10.31 -36.69 -0.37
CA LYS A 397 9.67 -36.73 -1.68
C LYS A 397 8.29 -36.11 -1.55
N VAL A 398 8.00 -35.13 -2.41
CA VAL A 398 6.68 -34.50 -2.50
C VAL A 398 6.08 -34.83 -3.86
N THR A 399 4.83 -35.30 -3.86
CA THR A 399 3.98 -35.37 -5.04
C THR A 399 2.79 -34.43 -4.82
N HIS A 400 2.69 -33.38 -5.63
CA HIS A 400 1.54 -32.46 -5.67
C HIS A 400 0.77 -32.74 -6.95
N GLU A 401 -0.53 -32.97 -6.81
CA GLU A 401 -1.48 -33.14 -7.89
C GLU A 401 -2.58 -32.07 -7.79
N THR A 402 -2.92 -31.47 -8.93
CA THR A 402 -4.04 -30.55 -9.05
C THR A 402 -4.81 -30.85 -10.33
N ILE A 403 -6.13 -30.97 -10.21
CA ILE A 403 -7.04 -31.21 -11.32
C ILE A 403 -8.11 -30.11 -11.31
N TYR A 404 -8.21 -29.38 -12.41
CA TYR A 404 -9.31 -28.48 -12.70
C TYR A 404 -10.28 -29.17 -13.65
N ARG A 405 -11.56 -29.25 -13.27
CA ARG A 405 -12.66 -29.75 -14.10
C ARG A 405 -13.59 -28.59 -14.44
N TYR A 406 -13.71 -28.25 -15.71
CA TYR A 406 -14.54 -27.16 -16.19
C TYR A 406 -15.86 -27.68 -16.75
N ARG A 407 -16.98 -27.07 -16.36
CA ARG A 407 -18.31 -27.47 -16.84
C ARG A 407 -18.54 -27.15 -18.32
N GLU A 408 -17.88 -26.12 -18.84
CA GLU A 408 -17.81 -25.82 -20.27
C GLU A 408 -16.35 -25.84 -20.70
N ALA A 409 -16.08 -26.32 -21.92
CA ALA A 409 -14.72 -26.40 -22.42
C ALA A 409 -14.06 -25.02 -22.54
N VAL A 410 -12.81 -24.93 -22.10
CA VAL A 410 -11.97 -23.73 -22.17
C VAL A 410 -11.28 -23.69 -23.53
N ASP A 411 -11.40 -22.55 -24.23
CA ASP A 411 -10.77 -22.28 -25.53
C ASP A 411 -9.48 -21.48 -25.38
N ARG A 412 -9.43 -20.56 -24.41
CA ARG A 412 -8.25 -19.73 -24.15
C ARG A 412 -8.11 -19.42 -22.67
N SER A 413 -6.92 -19.70 -22.12
CA SER A 413 -6.57 -19.47 -20.72
C SER A 413 -5.05 -19.31 -20.56
N GLU A 414 -4.62 -18.65 -19.50
CA GLU A 414 -3.21 -18.57 -19.07
C GLU A 414 -3.14 -18.98 -17.60
N HIS A 415 -2.15 -19.79 -17.23
CA HIS A 415 -1.96 -20.28 -15.87
C HIS A 415 -0.53 -20.04 -15.39
N LEU A 416 -0.36 -19.70 -14.12
CA LEU A 416 0.93 -19.58 -13.43
C LEU A 416 1.02 -20.67 -12.36
N LEU A 417 2.07 -21.49 -12.44
CA LEU A 417 2.37 -22.54 -11.47
C LEU A 417 3.62 -22.20 -10.65
N ARG A 418 3.50 -22.27 -9.33
CA ARG A 418 4.56 -22.13 -8.34
C ARG A 418 4.70 -23.43 -7.57
N LEU A 419 5.05 -24.50 -8.28
CA LEU A 419 5.10 -25.88 -7.74
C LEU A 419 6.52 -26.42 -7.51
N ARG A 420 7.55 -25.71 -8.00
CA ARG A 420 8.97 -26.10 -7.83
C ARG A 420 9.49 -25.62 -6.47
N PRO A 421 9.96 -26.51 -5.57
CA PRO A 421 10.51 -26.10 -4.28
C PRO A 421 11.72 -25.19 -4.40
N VAL A 422 11.93 -24.34 -3.40
CA VAL A 422 13.10 -23.44 -3.30
C VAL A 422 14.41 -24.26 -3.26
N HIS A 423 15.47 -23.73 -3.85
CA HIS A 423 16.83 -24.25 -3.72
C HIS A 423 17.71 -23.15 -3.09
N ASP A 424 18.08 -23.31 -1.83
CA ASP A 424 18.93 -22.39 -1.07
C ASP A 424 19.72 -23.12 0.05
N SER A 425 20.48 -22.38 0.86
CA SER A 425 21.31 -22.93 1.94
C SER A 425 20.57 -23.64 3.08
N GLY A 426 19.23 -23.57 3.13
CA GLY A 426 18.38 -24.31 4.05
C GLY A 426 17.57 -25.44 3.38
N GLN A 427 17.57 -25.54 2.06
CA GLN A 427 16.83 -26.57 1.32
C GLN A 427 17.46 -26.81 -0.06
N HIS A 428 17.99 -28.00 -0.30
CA HIS A 428 18.49 -28.39 -1.61
C HIS A 428 17.41 -29.15 -2.38
N LEU A 429 16.89 -28.56 -3.46
CA LEU A 429 16.13 -29.29 -4.47
C LEU A 429 17.08 -30.20 -5.25
N LEU A 430 16.83 -31.52 -5.20
CA LEU A 430 17.66 -32.55 -5.84
C LEU A 430 17.06 -33.02 -7.17
N ARG A 431 15.73 -33.12 -7.24
CA ARG A 431 14.98 -33.45 -8.46
C ARG A 431 13.65 -32.73 -8.48
N HIS A 432 13.21 -32.31 -9.66
CA HIS A 432 11.86 -31.83 -9.90
C HIS A 432 11.40 -32.26 -11.29
N THR A 433 10.17 -32.75 -11.39
CA THR A 433 9.50 -33.08 -12.65
C THR A 433 8.07 -32.58 -12.59
N LEU A 434 7.61 -31.93 -13.66
CA LEU A 434 6.26 -31.38 -13.79
C LEU A 434 5.61 -31.99 -15.04
N GLN A 435 4.52 -32.73 -14.84
CA GLN A 435 3.65 -33.24 -15.90
C GLN A 435 2.41 -32.34 -16.00
N ILE A 436 2.03 -31.98 -17.22
CA ILE A 436 0.94 -31.04 -17.52
C ILE A 436 0.09 -31.63 -18.65
N GLU A 437 -1.20 -31.74 -18.39
CA GLU A 437 -2.23 -32.10 -19.37
C GLU A 437 -3.34 -31.03 -19.35
N PRO A 438 -3.84 -30.54 -20.49
CA PRO A 438 -3.40 -30.85 -21.85
C PRO A 438 -2.02 -30.23 -22.17
N PRO A 439 -1.35 -30.67 -23.26
CA PRO A 439 -0.08 -30.09 -23.71
C PRO A 439 -0.17 -28.56 -23.86
N SER A 440 0.74 -27.84 -23.18
CA SER A 440 0.76 -26.38 -23.09
C SER A 440 2.09 -25.82 -23.59
N SER A 441 2.13 -24.57 -24.11
CA SER A 441 3.39 -23.81 -24.09
C SER A 441 3.81 -23.58 -22.65
N GLN A 442 5.13 -23.58 -22.39
CA GLN A 442 5.68 -23.34 -21.06
C GLN A 442 6.75 -22.26 -21.15
N GLU A 443 6.71 -21.32 -20.22
CA GLU A 443 7.71 -20.29 -20.02
C GLU A 443 8.14 -20.29 -18.55
N HIS A 444 9.43 -20.45 -18.31
CA HIS A 444 10.00 -20.55 -16.97
C HIS A 444 10.70 -19.23 -16.63
N PHE A 445 10.33 -18.63 -15.50
CA PHE A 445 10.94 -17.40 -15.02
C PHE A 445 10.99 -17.36 -13.50
N GLU A 446 11.78 -16.43 -12.96
CA GLU A 446 11.79 -16.10 -11.53
C GLU A 446 10.96 -14.82 -11.32
N ASP A 447 10.02 -14.84 -10.39
CA ASP A 447 9.24 -13.64 -10.05
C ASP A 447 9.99 -12.71 -9.09
N VAL A 448 9.41 -11.54 -8.81
CA VAL A 448 10.01 -10.50 -7.94
C VAL A 448 10.25 -10.94 -6.49
N PHE A 449 9.75 -12.11 -6.08
CA PHE A 449 9.96 -12.69 -4.75
C PHE A 449 10.99 -13.82 -4.74
N GLY A 450 11.58 -14.17 -5.90
CA GLY A 450 12.49 -15.29 -6.06
C GLY A 450 11.78 -16.64 -6.23
N ASN A 451 10.48 -16.65 -6.57
CA ASN A 451 9.76 -17.90 -6.81
C ASN A 451 10.05 -18.41 -8.22
N ALA A 452 10.28 -19.73 -8.36
CA ALA A 452 10.33 -20.36 -9.67
C ALA A 452 8.91 -20.54 -10.23
N VAL A 453 8.54 -19.75 -11.23
CA VAL A 453 7.22 -19.74 -11.87
C VAL A 453 7.28 -20.44 -13.23
N VAL A 454 6.24 -21.20 -13.55
CA VAL A 454 5.96 -21.70 -14.89
C VAL A 454 4.68 -21.04 -15.39
N ARG A 455 4.76 -20.20 -16.42
CA ARG A 455 3.60 -19.75 -17.19
C ARG A 455 3.22 -20.81 -18.21
N LEU A 456 1.93 -21.11 -18.29
CA LEU A 456 1.34 -22.09 -19.20
C LEU A 456 0.24 -21.46 -20.05
N GLU A 457 0.27 -21.74 -21.35
CA GLU A 457 -0.85 -21.50 -22.25
C GLU A 457 -1.25 -22.85 -22.90
N PRO A 458 -2.40 -23.43 -22.52
CA PRO A 458 -2.90 -24.68 -23.08
C PRO A 458 -3.13 -24.61 -24.58
N ARG A 459 -2.83 -25.70 -25.28
CA ARG A 459 -3.07 -25.80 -26.73
C ARG A 459 -4.38 -26.52 -27.01
N GLY A 460 -5.30 -25.81 -27.67
CA GLY A 460 -6.60 -26.35 -28.06
C GLY A 460 -7.63 -26.32 -26.95
N VAL A 461 -8.82 -26.84 -27.26
CA VAL A 461 -10.00 -26.81 -26.39
C VAL A 461 -9.96 -27.97 -25.40
N TYR A 462 -10.19 -27.71 -24.11
CA TYR A 462 -10.13 -28.73 -23.05
C TYR A 462 -11.20 -28.52 -21.97
N SER A 463 -11.65 -29.60 -21.33
CA SER A 463 -12.59 -29.57 -20.18
C SER A 463 -11.96 -30.02 -18.86
N GLU A 464 -10.77 -30.61 -18.91
CA GLU A 464 -9.99 -31.04 -17.74
C GLU A 464 -8.55 -30.60 -17.93
N MET A 465 -7.92 -30.16 -16.84
CA MET A 465 -6.53 -29.77 -16.78
C MET A 465 -5.89 -30.35 -15.52
N ARG A 466 -4.77 -31.04 -15.68
CA ARG A 466 -4.11 -31.84 -14.66
C ARG A 466 -2.63 -31.47 -14.58
N PHE A 467 -2.18 -31.19 -13.37
CA PHE A 467 -0.79 -30.90 -13.05
C PHE A 467 -0.28 -31.91 -12.03
N VAL A 468 0.83 -32.58 -12.33
CA VAL A 468 1.49 -33.49 -11.38
C VAL A 468 2.95 -33.07 -11.23
N ALA A 469 3.28 -32.48 -10.09
CA ALA A 469 4.62 -32.06 -9.72
C ALA A 469 5.22 -33.06 -8.72
N THR A 470 6.30 -33.74 -9.10
CA THR A 470 7.07 -34.60 -8.19
C THR A 470 8.43 -33.96 -7.91
N SER A 471 8.79 -33.83 -6.64
CA SER A 471 10.04 -33.20 -6.19
C SER A 471 10.72 -34.05 -5.13
N ILE A 472 12.06 -34.12 -5.18
CA ILE A 472 12.88 -34.70 -4.12
C ILE A 472 13.75 -33.57 -3.56
N VAL A 473 13.62 -33.33 -2.26
CA VAL A 473 14.26 -32.22 -1.54
C VAL A 473 14.99 -32.71 -0.31
N ARG A 474 16.16 -32.15 -0.05
CA ARG A 474 16.88 -32.27 1.22
C ARG A 474 16.65 -30.98 2.00
N VAL A 475 15.93 -31.06 3.12
CA VAL A 475 15.72 -29.95 4.04
C VAL A 475 16.82 -29.98 5.10
N LEU A 476 17.46 -28.83 5.32
CA LEU A 476 18.52 -28.65 6.31
C LEU A 476 17.97 -27.92 7.55
N PRO A 477 18.51 -28.17 8.75
CA PRO A 477 18.06 -27.51 9.96
C PRO A 477 18.30 -25.99 9.84
N PRO A 478 17.34 -25.14 10.22
CA PRO A 478 17.49 -23.69 10.08
C PRO A 478 18.68 -23.20 10.91
N GLY A 479 19.69 -22.64 10.24
CA GLY A 479 20.94 -22.21 10.85
C GLY A 479 20.71 -21.28 12.05
N PHE A 480 20.89 -21.82 13.25
CA PHE A 480 20.48 -21.16 14.49
C PHE A 480 21.65 -20.48 15.19
N VAL A 481 21.99 -19.28 14.73
CA VAL A 481 22.86 -18.34 15.47
C VAL A 481 22.09 -17.06 15.75
N VAL A 482 20.91 -17.18 16.39
CA VAL A 482 20.40 -16.06 17.20
C VAL A 482 21.40 -15.89 18.33
N SER A 483 22.19 -14.82 18.27
CA SER A 483 23.19 -14.55 19.29
C SER A 483 22.50 -14.41 20.65
N ARG A 484 22.75 -15.35 21.57
CA ARG A 484 22.28 -15.29 22.96
C ARG A 484 22.73 -14.01 23.71
N TRP A 485 23.63 -13.25 23.10
CA TRP A 485 24.23 -12.02 23.63
C TRP A 485 23.51 -10.73 23.22
N ARG A 486 22.44 -10.80 22.39
CA ARG A 486 21.62 -9.63 22.03
C ARG A 486 20.13 -9.95 22.09
N ARG A 487 19.45 -9.46 23.12
CA ARG A 487 17.99 -9.45 23.22
C ARG A 487 17.46 -8.32 22.31
N SER A 488 16.74 -8.67 21.25
CA SER A 488 16.04 -7.69 20.41
C SER A 488 14.68 -7.38 21.01
N THR A 489 14.31 -6.11 21.08
CA THR A 489 13.02 -5.65 21.60
C THR A 489 12.10 -5.16 20.47
N ILE A 490 10.80 -5.09 20.76
CA ILE A 490 9.82 -4.31 19.99
C ILE A 490 9.65 -2.95 20.69
N PRO A 491 9.50 -1.82 19.98
CA PRO A 491 9.57 -1.66 18.52
C PRO A 491 10.98 -1.92 17.98
N LEU A 492 11.05 -2.31 16.70
CA LEU A 492 12.31 -2.47 15.98
C LEU A 492 12.68 -1.18 15.25
N ASP A 493 13.81 -0.59 15.64
CA ASP A 493 14.41 0.55 14.94
C ASP A 493 15.17 0.07 13.69
N TRP A 494 14.55 0.27 12.53
CA TRP A 494 15.14 0.03 11.23
C TRP A 494 15.81 1.31 10.71
N MET A 495 17.04 1.20 10.20
CA MET A 495 17.66 2.30 9.46
C MET A 495 16.76 2.70 8.26
N PRO A 496 16.69 3.98 7.85
CA PRO A 496 15.76 4.42 6.80
C PRO A 496 15.82 3.58 5.51
N TRP A 497 17.02 3.22 5.06
CA TRP A 497 17.21 2.35 3.89
C TRP A 497 16.71 0.91 4.13
N GLN A 498 16.87 0.35 5.34
CA GLN A 498 16.35 -0.98 5.68
C GLN A 498 14.83 -0.95 5.69
N ARG A 499 14.23 0.09 6.29
CA ARG A 499 12.78 0.31 6.29
C ARG A 499 12.22 0.45 4.88
N GLN A 500 12.93 1.15 3.99
CA GLN A 500 12.57 1.26 2.58
C GLN A 500 12.62 -0.10 1.87
N MET A 501 13.72 -0.84 1.99
CA MET A 501 13.87 -2.17 1.39
C MET A 501 12.85 -3.19 1.92
N MET A 502 12.51 -3.12 3.21
CA MET A 502 11.54 -4.00 3.86
C MET A 502 10.10 -3.48 3.81
N SER A 503 9.85 -2.31 3.22
CA SER A 503 8.52 -1.68 3.20
C SER A 503 7.39 -2.59 2.66
N PRO A 504 7.57 -3.41 1.61
CA PRO A 504 6.49 -4.30 1.14
C PRO A 504 6.11 -5.40 2.15
N TYR A 505 7.00 -5.66 3.11
CA TYR A 505 6.82 -6.65 4.18
C TYR A 505 6.47 -6.02 5.52
N LEU A 506 6.44 -4.69 5.63
CA LEU A 506 6.06 -3.92 6.81
C LEU A 506 4.63 -3.34 6.72
N LEU A 507 4.05 -3.22 5.52
CA LEU A 507 2.72 -2.65 5.32
C LEU A 507 1.61 -3.69 5.65
N PRO A 508 0.73 -3.43 6.64
CA PRO A 508 -0.43 -4.28 6.90
C PRO A 508 -1.42 -4.24 5.72
N PRO A 509 -2.34 -5.22 5.60
CA PRO A 509 -3.42 -5.15 4.61
C PRO A 509 -4.33 -3.94 4.84
N GLU A 510 -4.95 -3.45 3.77
CA GLU A 510 -5.93 -2.36 3.82
C GLU A 510 -7.17 -2.80 4.63
N LEU A 511 -7.36 -2.17 5.78
CA LEU A 511 -8.49 -2.38 6.68
C LEU A 511 -8.91 -1.03 7.28
N PRO A 512 -10.15 -0.89 7.78
CA PRO A 512 -10.55 0.28 8.55
C PRO A 512 -9.60 0.54 9.73
N GLU A 513 -9.23 1.80 9.94
CA GLU A 513 -8.33 2.24 11.02
C GLU A 513 -8.74 1.74 12.41
N THR A 514 -10.05 1.62 12.67
CA THR A 514 -10.58 1.03 13.91
C THR A 514 -10.19 -0.44 14.09
N GLN A 515 -10.21 -1.23 13.01
CA GLN A 515 -9.82 -2.65 13.02
C GLN A 515 -8.30 -2.80 13.15
N LEU A 516 -7.52 -1.95 12.46
CA LEU A 516 -6.05 -1.94 12.58
C LEU A 516 -5.62 -1.62 14.02
N ARG A 517 -6.28 -0.65 14.67
CA ARG A 517 -6.01 -0.28 16.07
C ARG A 517 -6.29 -1.41 17.05
N GLU A 518 -7.41 -2.12 16.87
CA GLU A 518 -7.75 -3.26 17.73
C GLU A 518 -6.77 -4.44 17.54
N LEU A 519 -6.39 -4.74 16.30
CA LEU A 519 -5.35 -5.74 16.00
C LEU A 519 -3.98 -5.31 16.57
N PHE A 520 -3.62 -4.03 16.51
CA PHE A 520 -2.40 -3.52 17.12
C PHE A 520 -2.43 -3.68 18.65
N GLN A 521 -3.54 -3.35 19.31
CA GLN A 521 -3.71 -3.55 20.75
C GLN A 521 -3.63 -5.03 21.14
N PHE A 522 -4.26 -5.92 20.36
CA PHE A 522 -4.15 -7.36 20.55
C PHE A 522 -2.68 -7.81 20.43
N GLY A 523 -1.97 -7.35 19.39
CA GLY A 523 -0.54 -7.58 19.17
C GLY A 523 0.35 -7.08 20.30
N MET A 524 0.14 -5.86 20.79
CA MET A 524 0.89 -5.28 21.92
C MET A 524 0.72 -6.09 23.21
N GLY A 525 -0.46 -6.69 23.43
CA GLY A 525 -0.67 -7.61 24.55
C GLY A 525 0.21 -8.88 24.53
N PHE A 526 0.91 -9.20 23.43
CA PHE A 526 1.97 -10.22 23.38
C PHE A 526 3.34 -9.65 23.73
N VAL A 527 3.59 -8.40 23.36
CA VAL A 527 4.83 -7.67 23.60
C VAL A 527 4.98 -7.35 25.08
N ASP A 528 3.96 -6.74 25.69
CA ASP A 528 3.98 -6.31 27.09
C ASP A 528 4.22 -7.48 28.05
N ARG A 529 3.51 -8.60 27.85
CA ARG A 529 3.60 -9.79 28.70
C ARG A 529 4.88 -10.62 28.52
N GLN A 530 5.66 -10.36 27.47
CA GLN A 530 6.97 -10.96 27.21
C GLN A 530 8.12 -9.97 27.46
N ASP A 531 7.86 -8.88 28.20
CA ASP A 531 8.86 -7.87 28.55
C ASP A 531 9.59 -7.34 27.29
N PHE A 532 8.78 -7.00 26.29
CA PHE A 532 9.16 -6.46 24.97
C PHE A 532 10.09 -7.34 24.12
N ASP A 533 10.39 -8.57 24.53
CA ASP A 533 11.27 -9.49 23.80
C ASP A 533 10.66 -9.92 22.46
N LEU A 534 11.33 -9.58 21.37
CA LEU A 534 10.87 -9.85 20.00
C LEU A 534 10.58 -11.34 19.77
N VAL A 535 11.49 -12.23 20.17
CA VAL A 535 11.39 -13.65 19.83
C VAL A 535 10.38 -14.34 20.74
N ALA A 536 10.36 -14.00 22.03
CA ALA A 536 9.37 -14.53 22.96
C ALA A 536 7.95 -14.06 22.62
N ALA A 537 7.75 -12.78 22.27
CA ALA A 537 6.45 -12.25 21.84
C ALA A 537 5.93 -12.94 20.57
N LEU A 538 6.78 -13.12 19.55
CA LEU A 538 6.39 -13.82 18.30
C LEU A 538 6.13 -15.31 18.52
N GLN A 539 6.89 -15.98 19.40
CA GLN A 539 6.61 -17.38 19.76
C GLN A 539 5.32 -17.53 20.58
N ASP A 540 5.03 -16.58 21.47
CA ASP A 540 3.79 -16.56 22.25
C ASP A 540 2.59 -16.29 21.36
N LEU A 541 2.72 -15.37 20.39
CA LEU A 541 1.75 -15.18 19.31
C LEU A 541 1.48 -16.48 18.56
N ASN A 542 2.52 -17.20 18.17
CA ASN A 542 2.41 -18.46 17.44
C ASN A 542 1.63 -19.53 18.22
N ARG A 543 2.01 -19.73 19.48
CA ARG A 543 1.36 -20.71 20.38
C ARG A 543 -0.08 -20.32 20.72
N THR A 544 -0.35 -19.02 20.85
CA THR A 544 -1.69 -18.51 21.15
C THR A 544 -2.64 -18.67 19.97
N ILE A 545 -2.21 -18.40 18.74
CA ILE A 545 -3.06 -18.66 17.56
C ILE A 545 -3.37 -20.16 17.47
N HIS A 546 -2.36 -21.03 17.57
CA HIS A 546 -2.55 -22.48 17.57
C HIS A 546 -3.52 -22.99 18.67
N ARG A 547 -3.45 -22.42 19.87
CA ARG A 547 -4.27 -22.85 21.03
C ARG A 547 -5.70 -22.30 20.98
N ASP A 548 -5.87 -21.03 20.60
CA ASP A 548 -7.12 -20.28 20.81
C ASP A 548 -7.95 -20.12 19.54
N PHE A 549 -7.45 -20.53 18.36
CA PHE A 549 -8.15 -20.44 17.09
C PHE A 549 -8.44 -21.84 16.54
N ALA A 550 -9.71 -22.13 16.30
CA ALA A 550 -10.13 -23.45 15.81
C ALA A 550 -9.90 -23.57 14.31
N TYR A 551 -9.17 -24.62 13.90
CA TYR A 551 -9.01 -24.98 12.49
C TYR A 551 -10.35 -25.53 11.95
N VAL A 552 -10.98 -24.84 11.01
CA VAL A 552 -12.29 -25.21 10.46
C VAL A 552 -12.30 -24.99 8.95
N GLN A 553 -12.28 -26.08 8.17
CA GLN A 553 -12.44 -26.02 6.72
C GLN A 553 -13.80 -25.46 6.31
N GLY A 554 -13.84 -24.64 5.25
CA GLY A 554 -15.08 -24.02 4.75
C GLY A 554 -15.65 -22.89 5.62
N ALA A 555 -15.01 -22.52 6.74
CA ALA A 555 -15.45 -21.40 7.57
C ALA A 555 -15.09 -20.02 7.00
N THR A 556 -14.21 -19.96 6.00
CA THR A 556 -13.59 -18.75 5.46
C THR A 556 -13.55 -18.77 3.93
N THR A 557 -13.27 -17.62 3.32
CA THR A 557 -13.20 -17.42 1.87
C THR A 557 -11.96 -16.60 1.51
N LEU A 558 -11.62 -16.45 0.23
CA LEU A 558 -10.54 -15.56 -0.20
C LEU A 558 -10.76 -14.08 0.16
N ALA A 559 -12.01 -13.68 0.45
CA ALA A 559 -12.33 -12.33 0.91
C ALA A 559 -12.29 -12.18 2.45
N THR A 560 -11.98 -13.25 3.20
CA THR A 560 -11.96 -13.21 4.66
C THR A 560 -10.77 -12.40 5.16
N THR A 561 -11.05 -11.38 5.98
CA THR A 561 -10.02 -10.47 6.49
C THR A 561 -9.38 -11.01 7.77
N PRO A 562 -8.11 -10.67 8.08
CA PRO A 562 -7.49 -11.08 9.34
C PRO A 562 -8.24 -10.54 10.57
N PHE A 563 -8.96 -9.41 10.46
CA PHE A 563 -9.85 -8.93 11.51
C PHE A 563 -11.04 -9.88 11.75
N GLN A 564 -11.65 -10.43 10.69
CA GLN A 564 -12.71 -11.43 10.82
C GLN A 564 -12.19 -12.73 11.46
N VAL A 565 -10.97 -13.17 11.12
CA VAL A 565 -10.32 -14.33 11.74
C VAL A 565 -10.07 -14.08 13.23
N TYR A 566 -9.56 -12.90 13.58
CA TYR A 566 -9.38 -12.43 14.96
C TYR A 566 -10.70 -12.39 15.76
N ALA A 567 -11.79 -11.90 15.15
CA ALA A 567 -13.09 -11.80 15.81
C ALA A 567 -13.80 -13.16 15.98
N THR A 568 -13.72 -14.04 14.97
CA THR A 568 -14.41 -15.34 14.96
C THR A 568 -13.62 -16.47 15.63
N ARG A 569 -12.30 -16.32 15.76
CA ARG A 569 -11.35 -17.35 16.24
C ARG A 569 -11.44 -18.67 15.47
N ARG A 570 -11.71 -18.57 14.16
CA ARG A 570 -11.85 -19.71 13.24
C ARG A 570 -11.18 -19.40 11.90
N GLY A 571 -10.64 -20.44 11.25
CA GLY A 571 -10.04 -20.33 9.92
C GLY A 571 -9.24 -21.57 9.52
N VAL A 572 -8.47 -21.46 8.45
CA VAL A 572 -7.49 -22.45 7.99
C VAL A 572 -6.05 -21.90 8.06
N CYS A 573 -5.05 -22.67 7.61
CA CYS A 573 -3.64 -22.27 7.68
C CYS A 573 -3.34 -20.92 6.98
N GLN A 574 -3.98 -20.66 5.83
CA GLN A 574 -3.91 -19.37 5.14
C GLN A 574 -4.36 -18.20 6.03
N ASP A 575 -5.48 -18.36 6.75
CA ASP A 575 -6.05 -17.34 7.63
C ASP A 575 -5.14 -17.05 8.82
N PHE A 576 -4.61 -18.11 9.45
CA PHE A 576 -3.73 -18.00 10.61
C PHE A 576 -2.38 -17.37 10.24
N ALA A 577 -1.81 -17.74 9.09
CA ALA A 577 -0.61 -17.10 8.55
C ALA A 577 -0.86 -15.61 8.23
N THR A 578 -2.00 -15.28 7.61
CA THR A 578 -2.38 -13.90 7.25
C THR A 578 -2.61 -13.02 8.48
N LEU A 579 -3.26 -13.56 9.53
CA LEU A 579 -3.41 -12.89 10.81
C LEU A 579 -2.06 -12.66 11.49
N PHE A 580 -1.19 -13.67 11.56
CA PHE A 580 0.14 -13.53 12.16
C PHE A 580 0.97 -12.46 11.43
N ILE A 581 0.99 -12.47 10.09
CA ILE A 581 1.65 -11.46 9.26
C ILE A 581 1.13 -10.07 9.59
N THR A 582 -0.19 -9.90 9.66
CA THR A 582 -0.84 -8.62 9.95
C THR A 582 -0.41 -8.08 11.31
N LEU A 583 -0.44 -8.93 12.34
CA LEU A 583 -0.02 -8.56 13.70
C LEU A 583 1.48 -8.25 13.77
N SER A 584 2.32 -9.02 13.08
CA SER A 584 3.77 -8.78 13.03
C SER A 584 4.10 -7.43 12.39
N ARG A 585 3.42 -7.09 11.29
CA ARG A 585 3.59 -5.81 10.58
C ARG A 585 3.12 -4.62 11.39
N LEU A 586 1.98 -4.74 12.08
CA LEU A 586 1.50 -3.73 13.03
C LEU A 586 2.49 -3.48 14.17
N LEU A 587 3.25 -4.50 14.58
CA LEU A 587 4.34 -4.39 15.57
C LEU A 587 5.70 -3.94 14.97
N GLY A 588 5.75 -3.55 13.69
CA GLY A 588 6.98 -3.09 13.03
C GLY A 588 7.96 -4.20 12.65
N VAL A 589 7.53 -5.47 12.68
CA VAL A 589 8.32 -6.63 12.29
C VAL A 589 8.02 -7.00 10.83
N PRO A 590 9.02 -7.00 9.91
CA PRO A 590 8.80 -7.39 8.53
C PRO A 590 8.36 -8.86 8.46
N ALA A 591 7.22 -9.13 7.82
CA ALA A 591 6.63 -10.45 7.70
C ALA A 591 6.19 -10.73 6.26
N ARG A 592 6.36 -11.97 5.80
CA ARG A 592 5.99 -12.44 4.47
C ARG A 592 5.26 -13.77 4.54
N TYR A 593 4.40 -14.02 3.56
CA TYR A 593 3.63 -15.25 3.42
C TYR A 593 4.50 -16.32 2.76
N ARG A 594 4.45 -17.56 3.25
CA ARG A 594 5.18 -18.71 2.74
C ARG A 594 4.21 -19.85 2.48
N VAL A 595 4.29 -20.45 1.30
CA VAL A 595 3.57 -21.66 0.93
C VAL A 595 4.55 -22.79 0.65
N GLY A 596 4.11 -24.00 0.94
CA GLY A 596 4.80 -25.22 0.57
C GLY A 596 4.09 -26.45 1.08
N TYR A 597 4.84 -27.42 1.59
CA TYR A 597 4.33 -28.71 2.03
C TYR A 597 4.87 -29.07 3.41
N ILE A 598 4.11 -29.84 4.17
CA ILE A 598 4.47 -30.28 5.52
C ILE A 598 4.42 -31.80 5.63
N TYR A 599 5.47 -32.41 6.19
CA TYR A 599 5.49 -33.82 6.54
C TYR A 599 4.76 -34.03 7.88
N THR A 600 3.62 -34.73 7.83
CA THR A 600 2.75 -34.99 8.98
C THR A 600 2.90 -36.42 9.54
N GLY A 601 3.85 -37.21 9.04
CA GLY A 601 4.10 -38.59 9.48
C GLY A 601 2.84 -39.46 9.51
N THR A 602 2.82 -40.47 10.40
CA THR A 602 1.64 -41.34 10.58
C THR A 602 0.64 -40.83 11.62
N ASP A 603 1.11 -40.03 12.58
CA ASP A 603 0.45 -39.82 13.88
C ASP A 603 -0.01 -38.35 14.13
N TYR A 604 0.11 -37.44 13.16
CA TYR A 604 -0.39 -36.07 13.34
C TYR A 604 -1.92 -36.04 13.45
N LEU A 605 -2.41 -35.25 14.41
CA LEU A 605 -3.83 -35.08 14.73
C LEU A 605 -4.66 -34.46 13.58
N ASN A 606 -4.02 -33.76 12.62
CA ASN A 606 -4.67 -33.04 11.53
C ASN A 606 -4.18 -33.50 10.14
N ARG A 607 -4.51 -34.73 9.73
CA ARG A 607 -4.18 -35.25 8.38
C ARG A 607 -4.72 -34.38 7.23
N ALA A 608 -5.82 -33.67 7.45
CA ALA A 608 -6.37 -32.71 6.49
C ALA A 608 -5.40 -31.56 6.09
N GLN A 609 -4.28 -31.37 6.81
CA GLN A 609 -3.22 -30.41 6.45
C GLN A 609 -2.18 -30.98 5.48
N SER A 610 -2.03 -32.31 5.36
CA SER A 610 -1.12 -32.94 4.39
C SER A 610 -1.75 -33.18 3.03
N ASP A 611 -3.09 -33.16 2.94
CA ASP A 611 -3.82 -33.45 1.70
C ASP A 611 -3.75 -32.29 0.68
N ALA A 612 -3.24 -31.11 1.07
CA ALA A 612 -3.13 -29.91 0.25
C ALA A 612 -1.83 -29.13 0.56
N SER A 613 -1.60 -28.01 -0.14
CA SER A 613 -0.50 -27.09 0.18
C SER A 613 -0.69 -26.42 1.54
N HIS A 614 0.37 -26.35 2.34
CA HIS A 614 0.37 -25.69 3.64
C HIS A 614 0.89 -24.25 3.56
N ALA A 615 0.41 -23.41 4.48
CA ALA A 615 0.74 -21.98 4.53
C ALA A 615 1.20 -21.58 5.93
N TRP A 616 2.28 -20.80 5.99
CA TRP A 616 2.83 -20.26 7.22
C TRP A 616 3.46 -18.88 6.97
N VAL A 617 3.99 -18.27 8.03
CA VAL A 617 4.60 -16.94 7.98
C VAL A 617 6.11 -17.04 8.14
N GLU A 618 6.85 -16.23 7.39
CA GLU A 618 8.25 -15.94 7.69
C GLU A 618 8.38 -14.49 8.17
N VAL A 619 9.07 -14.29 9.29
CA VAL A 619 9.41 -12.95 9.82
C VAL A 619 10.90 -12.70 9.68
N TYR A 620 11.30 -11.46 9.38
CA TYR A 620 12.70 -11.08 9.30
C TYR A 620 13.22 -10.67 10.67
N LEU A 621 14.10 -11.50 11.25
CA LEU A 621 14.74 -11.23 12.53
C LEU A 621 16.14 -10.63 12.31
N PRO A 622 16.52 -9.53 12.99
CA PRO A 622 17.88 -9.00 12.92
C PRO A 622 18.94 -10.09 13.17
N TRP A 623 20.01 -10.07 12.38
CA TRP A 623 21.15 -11.01 12.44
C TRP A 623 20.84 -12.49 12.11
N ALA A 624 19.58 -12.92 12.11
CA ALA A 624 19.18 -14.27 11.73
C ALA A 624 18.55 -14.33 10.32
N GLY A 625 17.92 -13.24 9.85
CA GLY A 625 17.18 -13.19 8.59
C GLY A 625 15.77 -13.78 8.71
N TRP A 626 15.21 -14.23 7.59
CA TRP A 626 13.85 -14.81 7.55
C TRP A 626 13.77 -16.11 8.36
N ARG A 627 12.80 -16.20 9.26
CA ARG A 627 12.51 -17.39 10.08
C ARG A 627 11.02 -17.70 10.06
N GLY A 628 10.69 -18.98 9.82
CA GLY A 628 9.30 -19.42 9.70
C GLY A 628 8.66 -19.75 11.05
N PHE A 629 7.42 -19.32 11.22
CA PHE A 629 6.54 -19.63 12.33
C PHE A 629 5.26 -20.23 11.74
N ASP A 630 4.84 -21.39 12.24
CA ASP A 630 3.63 -22.08 11.83
C ASP A 630 2.55 -21.91 12.91
N PRO A 631 1.63 -20.92 12.77
CA PRO A 631 0.58 -20.68 13.74
C PRO A 631 -0.51 -21.75 13.72
N THR A 632 -0.53 -22.62 12.70
CA THR A 632 -1.47 -23.73 12.60
C THR A 632 -1.05 -24.89 13.50
N ASN A 633 0.27 -25.09 13.64
CA ASN A 633 0.87 -26.17 14.44
C ASN A 633 1.59 -25.69 15.71
N GLY A 634 1.62 -24.37 15.97
CA GLY A 634 2.27 -23.77 17.14
C GLY A 634 3.79 -23.87 17.16
N SER A 635 4.41 -24.35 16.07
CA SER A 635 5.84 -24.66 15.93
C SER A 635 6.59 -23.62 15.09
N LEU A 636 7.93 -23.70 15.10
CA LEU A 636 8.75 -23.04 14.09
C LEU A 636 8.85 -23.93 12.85
N SER A 637 9.08 -23.33 11.67
CA SER A 637 9.36 -24.11 10.46
C SER A 637 10.66 -24.90 10.62
N GLY A 638 10.62 -26.21 10.42
CA GLY A 638 11.73 -27.12 10.66
C GLY A 638 12.01 -28.05 9.47
N LEU A 639 12.57 -29.23 9.77
CA LEU A 639 12.90 -30.26 8.78
C LEU A 639 11.65 -30.82 8.07
N ASP A 640 10.48 -30.72 8.70
CA ASP A 640 9.20 -31.19 8.15
C ASP A 640 8.61 -30.21 7.11
N HIS A 641 9.15 -28.99 6.96
CA HIS A 641 8.58 -27.92 6.12
C HIS A 641 9.34 -27.72 4.81
N VAL A 642 8.77 -28.18 3.69
CA VAL A 642 9.29 -27.96 2.34
C VAL A 642 8.82 -26.60 1.81
N ARG A 643 9.74 -25.65 1.63
CA ARG A 643 9.44 -24.30 1.11
C ARG A 643 9.29 -24.29 -0.41
N VAL A 644 8.24 -23.62 -0.92
CA VAL A 644 7.96 -23.53 -2.36
C VAL A 644 7.90 -22.09 -2.85
N ALA A 645 7.00 -21.26 -2.32
CA ALA A 645 6.78 -19.91 -2.80
C ALA A 645 6.55 -18.90 -1.66
N CYS A 646 6.86 -17.63 -1.88
CA CYS A 646 6.51 -16.53 -0.96
C CYS A 646 6.04 -15.29 -1.68
N GLY A 647 5.40 -14.43 -0.90
CA GLY A 647 5.18 -13.04 -1.26
C GLY A 647 4.66 -12.25 -0.07
N ARG A 648 4.01 -11.11 -0.31
CA ARG A 648 3.51 -10.23 0.76
C ARG A 648 2.22 -10.81 1.36
N ASN A 649 1.43 -11.53 0.58
CA ASN A 649 0.17 -12.16 0.98
C ASN A 649 -0.02 -13.47 0.18
N TYR A 650 -1.20 -14.08 0.27
CA TYR A 650 -1.50 -15.32 -0.45
C TYR A 650 -1.45 -15.17 -1.97
N VAL A 651 -1.96 -14.05 -2.53
CA VAL A 651 -2.06 -13.79 -3.98
C VAL A 651 -0.71 -13.89 -4.68
N ASP A 652 0.33 -13.32 -4.04
CA ASP A 652 1.69 -13.33 -4.57
C ASP A 652 2.31 -14.76 -4.61
N ALA A 653 1.78 -15.71 -3.83
CA ALA A 653 2.42 -16.99 -3.52
C ALA A 653 1.57 -18.24 -3.82
N THR A 654 0.34 -18.09 -4.34
CA THR A 654 -0.55 -19.23 -4.59
C THR A 654 0.12 -20.27 -5.51
N PRO A 655 0.07 -21.59 -5.17
CA PRO A 655 0.69 -22.65 -5.95
C PRO A 655 0.22 -22.74 -7.40
N THR A 656 -1.07 -22.49 -7.64
CA THR A 656 -1.70 -22.46 -8.96
C THR A 656 -2.62 -21.25 -9.05
N SER A 657 -2.59 -20.54 -10.17
CA SER A 657 -3.48 -19.40 -10.42
C SER A 657 -3.65 -19.23 -11.92
N GLY A 658 -4.88 -19.02 -12.39
CA GLY A 658 -5.16 -18.91 -13.83
C GLY A 658 -6.19 -17.84 -14.16
N THR A 659 -6.16 -17.40 -15.42
CA THR A 659 -7.18 -16.53 -16.02
C THR A 659 -7.78 -17.25 -17.22
N ILE A 660 -9.09 -17.43 -17.21
CA ILE A 660 -9.86 -17.98 -18.33
C ILE A 660 -10.36 -16.81 -19.17
N TYR A 661 -9.91 -16.73 -20.41
CA TYR A 661 -10.31 -15.67 -21.35
C TYR A 661 -11.56 -16.05 -22.15
N ARG A 662 -11.83 -17.36 -22.33
CA ARG A 662 -13.01 -17.87 -23.06
C ARG A 662 -13.33 -19.31 -22.67
N GLY A 663 -14.62 -19.58 -22.40
CA GLY A 663 -15.14 -20.88 -21.95
C GLY A 663 -15.14 -21.00 -20.42
N GLY A 664 -15.11 -22.23 -19.90
CA GLY A 664 -14.86 -22.46 -18.47
C GLY A 664 -16.00 -22.12 -17.51
N GLY A 665 -17.26 -22.32 -17.91
CA GLY A 665 -18.48 -21.96 -17.17
C GLY A 665 -18.68 -22.66 -15.81
N GLY A 666 -17.85 -22.32 -14.83
CA GLY A 666 -17.74 -22.96 -13.51
C GLY A 666 -16.66 -24.03 -13.48
N GLU A 667 -15.84 -24.01 -12.42
CA GLU A 667 -14.75 -24.96 -12.19
C GLU A 667 -14.95 -25.76 -10.89
N VAL A 668 -14.45 -26.99 -10.89
CA VAL A 668 -14.24 -27.82 -9.69
C VAL A 668 -12.74 -28.09 -9.60
N LEU A 669 -12.18 -27.83 -8.41
CA LEU A 669 -10.76 -27.99 -8.11
C LEU A 669 -10.56 -29.17 -7.16
N GLU A 670 -9.80 -30.16 -7.61
CA GLU A 670 -9.31 -31.27 -6.79
C GLU A 670 -7.80 -31.07 -6.58
N VAL A 671 -7.35 -31.11 -5.32
CA VAL A 671 -5.92 -31.04 -4.96
C VAL A 671 -5.59 -32.24 -4.08
N SER A 672 -4.44 -32.86 -4.35
CA SER A 672 -3.91 -33.96 -3.55
C SER A 672 -2.41 -33.76 -3.37
N VAL A 673 -1.95 -33.73 -2.13
CA VAL A 673 -0.52 -33.66 -1.79
C VAL A 673 -0.12 -34.91 -1.01
N GLN A 674 1.06 -35.45 -1.34
CA GLN A 674 1.68 -36.55 -0.62
C GLN A 674 3.12 -36.17 -0.29
N VAL A 675 3.50 -36.25 0.99
CA VAL A 675 4.85 -36.00 1.47
C VAL A 675 5.38 -37.27 2.13
N GLU A 676 6.35 -37.91 1.48
CA GLU A 676 7.01 -39.11 1.94
C GLU A 676 8.40 -38.77 2.47
N ARG A 677 8.80 -39.38 3.59
CA ARG A 677 10.20 -39.33 4.05
C ARG A 677 10.97 -40.49 3.43
N LEU A 678 12.17 -40.20 2.92
CA LEU A 678 13.07 -41.18 2.33
C LEU A 678 14.26 -41.43 3.26
N ASP A 679 14.64 -42.69 3.43
CA ASP A 679 15.81 -43.09 4.24
C ASP A 679 17.13 -42.90 3.46
N GLU A 680 17.11 -43.08 2.14
CA GLU A 680 18.27 -42.96 1.25
C GLU A 680 17.90 -42.20 -0.05
N LEU A 681 18.92 -41.70 -0.76
CA LEU A 681 18.74 -41.11 -2.09
C LEU A 681 18.33 -42.19 -3.11
N PRO A 682 17.30 -41.96 -3.94
CA PRO A 682 16.97 -42.86 -5.04
C PRO A 682 18.18 -43.13 -5.95
N SER A 683 18.39 -44.41 -6.27
CA SER A 683 19.59 -44.88 -6.97
C SER A 683 19.78 -44.28 -8.37
N ASP A 684 18.72 -43.76 -8.99
CA ASP A 684 18.74 -43.12 -10.30
C ASP A 684 19.23 -41.65 -10.27
N LEU A 685 19.40 -41.05 -9.08
CA LEU A 685 20.02 -39.73 -8.91
C LEU A 685 21.55 -39.78 -8.70
N GLY A 686 22.11 -40.94 -8.38
CA GLY A 686 23.53 -41.09 -8.03
C GLY A 686 24.51 -40.92 -9.20
N SER A 687 24.03 -40.95 -10.45
CA SER A 687 24.86 -40.97 -11.67
C SER A 687 24.95 -39.64 -12.43
N SER A 688 24.28 -38.58 -11.98
CA SER A 688 24.19 -37.31 -12.72
C SER A 688 24.64 -36.06 -11.93
N LEU A 689 25.47 -36.23 -10.91
CA LEU A 689 26.03 -35.14 -10.10
C LEU A 689 27.56 -35.05 -10.31
N PHE A 690 27.97 -34.31 -11.34
CA PHE A 690 29.31 -33.77 -11.55
C PHE A 690 29.20 -32.36 -12.14
#